data_AF-A0A0P9I5Y5-F1
#
_entry.id   AF-A0A0P9I5Y5-F1
#
_cell.length_a   1.000
_cell.length_b   1.000
_cell.length_c   1.000
_cell.angle_alpha   90.00
_cell.angle_beta   90.00
_cell.angle_gamma   90.00
#
_symmetry.space_group_name_H-M   'P 1'
#
loop_
_entity.id
_entity.type
_entity.pdbx_description
1 polymer ?
#
loop_
_entity_poly.entity_id
_entity_poly.type
_entity_poly.pdbx_seq_one_letter_code
_entity_poly.pdbx_strand_id
1 'polypeptide(L)'
;MPLKVGVAGCGRVATTIHLPSLQRIGDVKVVAAVDIDEGRLHEALERYHIEEGYADYRLMLERADIDAVFVCTPPETHFRIVVDSIKHGKHVLCEKPIASTVEEGLAIKKALEIKQRETSNHLVLMPGHNFTFTPCFTKALQLIQDGEIGSLQRIRGRAVSNLTFYGAKTDFRLHAKGGLIEDQLPHVAYLCHELGGPLEKVLSIEARRRGHTVVDEVNVEARLTNGIMANLSGKWTFLLNGFAPTLRFDIVGDIGQMRMDLLRTPYNITIIKNGEEETIHMGRRLRQYWDALRSKHPSYMNELLHFFQCIKGVKPSWVSVDDGIELIRTINEVNTHFEQSPYSPTGREKAVILRVREDIESTIRRSIDLLGGLHIKRDDLVVIKPNVCYPKNIENMVITDPRVLEATINIVKTKTRNVIVAESDSVSGTADYRLTKSGVMDLVKKCDVEFINLSKDEFEEHEVAGLTLQIPKTAMKADFLINVPKVKTHDQMVISIAMKNMFGALANKKKSELHSQLAEVLAFVTRKIRQDLIIVDGIVGMEGLGPIQGSPVDLDLIISGLNPVTVDAVCCHIMGFNPYAVETLWRAYKAGVGEIDIGRIQVFGEKIDDVKRRFNHPVRSPKNIFKALKTRLKICLRQ
;
A
#
# COMPACT_ATOMS: atom_id res chain seq x y z
N MET A 1 -43.75 3.34 14.13
CA MET A 1 -42.65 3.31 15.12
C MET A 1 -41.36 3.72 14.40
N PRO A 2 -40.41 4.40 15.07
CA PRO A 2 -39.13 4.72 14.46
C PRO A 2 -38.36 3.44 14.15
N LEU A 3 -37.61 3.44 13.05
CA LEU A 3 -36.81 2.31 12.62
C LEU A 3 -35.54 2.19 13.48
N LYS A 4 -35.29 1.01 14.04
CA LYS A 4 -34.19 0.76 14.96
C LYS A 4 -32.98 0.20 14.20
N VAL A 5 -31.82 0.81 14.39
CA VAL A 5 -30.58 0.48 13.67
C VAL A 5 -29.51 -0.01 14.64
N GLY A 6 -28.85 -1.10 14.25
CA GLY A 6 -27.58 -1.55 14.81
C GLY A 6 -26.41 -1.18 13.91
N VAL A 7 -25.27 -0.79 14.48
CA VAL A 7 -24.05 -0.47 13.71
C VAL A 7 -22.94 -1.47 14.02
N ALA A 8 -22.43 -2.14 12.99
CA ALA A 8 -21.29 -3.05 13.10
C ALA A 8 -20.00 -2.34 12.65
N GLY A 9 -19.09 -2.11 13.59
CA GLY A 9 -17.83 -1.39 13.40
C GLY A 9 -17.93 0.09 13.82
N CYS A 10 -17.29 0.46 14.92
CA CYS A 10 -17.21 1.82 15.45
C CYS A 10 -15.97 2.57 14.91
N GLY A 11 -15.62 2.30 13.65
CA GLY A 11 -14.50 2.92 12.95
C GLY A 11 -14.78 4.36 12.53
N ARG A 12 -13.87 4.93 11.74
CA ARG A 12 -13.95 6.34 11.32
C ARG A 12 -15.20 6.64 10.49
N VAL A 13 -15.52 5.81 9.49
CA VAL A 13 -16.72 6.06 8.64
C VAL A 13 -18.01 6.05 9.47
N ALA A 14 -18.15 5.09 10.40
CA ALA A 14 -19.31 5.05 11.29
C ALA A 14 -19.39 6.30 12.17
N THR A 15 -18.30 6.62 12.86
CA THR A 15 -18.24 7.70 13.85
C THR A 15 -18.17 9.11 13.25
N THR A 16 -17.77 9.30 12.00
CA THR A 16 -17.70 10.64 11.40
C THR A 16 -18.82 10.91 10.40
N ILE A 17 -19.42 9.86 9.83
CA ILE A 17 -20.40 9.97 8.74
C ILE A 17 -21.75 9.36 9.14
N HIS A 18 -21.82 8.05 9.36
CA HIS A 18 -23.11 7.34 9.52
C HIS A 18 -23.83 7.73 10.80
N LEU A 19 -23.20 7.60 11.98
CA LEU A 19 -23.83 7.91 13.27
C LEU A 19 -24.31 9.38 13.35
N PRO A 20 -23.52 10.40 12.96
CA PRO A 20 -24.01 11.77 12.91
C PRO A 20 -25.14 12.03 11.90
N SER A 21 -25.23 11.21 10.84
CA SER A 21 -26.28 11.35 9.82
C SER A 21 -27.57 10.69 10.27
N LEU A 22 -27.48 9.49 10.84
CA LEU A 22 -28.62 8.75 11.41
C LEU A 22 -29.34 9.56 12.50
N GLN A 23 -28.59 10.21 13.41
CA GLN A 23 -29.17 11.08 14.45
C GLN A 23 -29.98 12.28 13.90
N ARG A 24 -29.80 12.66 12.63
CA ARG A 24 -30.56 13.77 12.01
C ARG A 24 -31.85 13.30 11.33
N ILE A 25 -32.07 12.00 11.23
CA ILE A 25 -33.26 11.42 10.59
C ILE A 25 -34.26 11.09 11.70
N GLY A 26 -35.32 11.90 11.82
CA GLY A 26 -36.26 11.82 12.95
C GLY A 26 -37.00 10.49 13.10
N ASP A 27 -37.16 9.72 12.03
CA ASP A 27 -37.82 8.41 12.02
C ASP A 27 -36.87 7.23 12.31
N VAL A 28 -35.63 7.49 12.73
CA VAL A 28 -34.59 6.45 12.92
C VAL A 28 -33.94 6.59 14.29
N LYS A 29 -33.72 5.46 14.96
CA LYS A 29 -33.01 5.40 16.24
C LYS A 29 -31.87 4.38 16.16
N VAL A 30 -30.65 4.81 16.49
CA VAL A 30 -29.52 3.87 16.68
C VAL A 30 -29.60 3.34 18.10
N VAL A 31 -29.82 2.03 18.25
CA VAL A 31 -30.05 1.40 19.57
C VAL A 31 -28.91 0.48 19.99
N ALA A 32 -28.15 -0.05 19.02
CA ALA A 32 -27.05 -0.97 19.30
C ALA A 32 -25.81 -0.66 18.46
N ALA A 33 -24.64 -0.94 19.03
CA ALA A 33 -23.37 -0.92 18.31
C ALA A 33 -22.48 -2.10 18.70
N VAL A 34 -21.63 -2.53 17.77
CA VAL A 34 -20.62 -3.58 18.01
C VAL A 34 -19.25 -3.17 17.45
N ASP A 35 -18.20 -3.34 18.26
CA ASP A 35 -16.80 -3.31 17.81
C ASP A 35 -15.99 -4.30 18.65
N ILE A 36 -14.97 -4.92 18.05
CA ILE A 36 -14.05 -5.81 18.75
C ILE A 36 -13.07 -5.04 19.66
N ASP A 37 -12.90 -3.74 19.40
CA ASP A 37 -12.12 -2.83 20.22
C ASP A 37 -13.05 -2.13 21.21
N GLU A 38 -12.93 -2.52 22.48
CA GLU A 38 -13.77 -2.02 23.57
C GLU A 38 -13.66 -0.49 23.74
N GLY A 39 -12.48 0.08 23.49
CA GLY A 39 -12.26 1.52 23.58
C GLY A 39 -13.04 2.28 22.51
N ARG A 40 -12.99 1.83 21.24
CA ARG A 40 -13.78 2.42 20.15
C ARG A 40 -15.28 2.24 20.37
N LEU A 41 -15.70 1.08 20.87
CA LEU A 41 -17.10 0.83 21.19
C LEU A 41 -17.58 1.81 22.24
N HIS A 42 -16.87 1.91 23.38
CA HIS A 42 -17.25 2.79 24.48
C HIS A 42 -17.32 4.26 24.04
N GLU A 43 -16.33 4.75 23.29
CA GLU A 43 -16.33 6.12 22.72
C GLU A 43 -17.60 6.36 21.88
N ALA A 44 -18.00 5.39 21.04
CA ALA A 44 -19.17 5.53 20.19
C ALA A 44 -20.48 5.51 21.00
N LEU A 45 -20.60 4.62 21.99
CA LEU A 45 -21.80 4.53 22.85
C LEU A 45 -22.03 5.84 23.60
N GLU A 46 -20.99 6.38 24.24
CA GLU A 46 -21.07 7.62 25.00
C GLU A 46 -21.39 8.82 24.10
N ARG A 47 -20.61 8.97 23.00
CA ARG A 47 -20.72 10.13 22.11
C ARG A 47 -22.06 10.20 21.37
N TYR A 48 -22.64 9.06 21.04
CA TYR A 48 -23.85 8.98 20.24
C TYR A 48 -25.09 8.55 21.03
N HIS A 49 -24.95 8.36 22.35
CA HIS A 49 -26.01 7.94 23.27
C HIS A 49 -26.71 6.65 22.81
N ILE A 50 -25.92 5.64 22.44
CA ILE A 50 -26.41 4.33 21.99
C ILE A 50 -26.61 3.45 23.23
N GLU A 51 -27.77 2.80 23.33
CA GLU A 51 -28.23 2.11 24.53
C GLU A 51 -27.49 0.80 24.79
N GLU A 52 -27.16 0.06 23.73
CA GLU A 52 -26.59 -1.29 23.84
C GLU A 52 -25.24 -1.41 23.11
N GLY A 53 -24.25 -1.97 23.79
CA GLY A 53 -22.91 -2.23 23.25
C GLY A 53 -22.57 -3.72 23.27
N TYR A 54 -21.96 -4.21 22.19
CA TYR A 54 -21.61 -5.61 22.03
C TYR A 54 -20.15 -5.78 21.58
N ALA A 55 -19.46 -6.78 22.11
CA ALA A 55 -18.15 -7.21 21.61
C ALA A 55 -18.24 -8.24 20.45
N ASP A 56 -19.43 -8.83 20.25
CA ASP A 56 -19.70 -9.83 19.22
C ASP A 56 -21.00 -9.46 18.47
N TYR A 57 -20.91 -9.36 17.14
CA TYR A 57 -22.05 -8.94 16.31
C TYR A 57 -23.17 -9.96 16.34
N ARG A 58 -22.86 -11.25 16.59
CA ARG A 58 -23.87 -12.31 16.68
C ARG A 58 -24.81 -12.07 17.87
N LEU A 59 -24.24 -11.67 19.01
CA LEU A 59 -25.01 -11.30 20.19
C LEU A 59 -25.87 -10.05 19.93
N MET A 60 -25.35 -9.07 19.18
CA MET A 60 -26.15 -7.92 18.77
C MET A 60 -27.34 -8.34 17.89
N LEU A 61 -27.13 -9.22 16.90
CA LEU A 61 -28.20 -9.71 16.03
C LEU A 61 -29.26 -10.52 16.77
N GLU A 62 -28.85 -11.28 17.80
CA GLU A 62 -29.73 -12.13 18.61
C GLU A 62 -30.53 -11.33 19.65
N ARG A 63 -29.92 -10.34 20.30
CA ARG A 63 -30.46 -9.71 21.51
C ARG A 63 -31.01 -8.31 21.29
N ALA A 64 -30.41 -7.53 20.38
CA ALA A 64 -30.81 -6.16 20.17
C ALA A 64 -32.11 -6.09 19.36
N ASP A 65 -33.02 -5.20 19.76
CA ASP A 65 -34.24 -4.92 19.02
C ASP A 65 -33.95 -3.96 17.85
N ILE A 66 -33.38 -4.51 16.78
CA ILE A 66 -33.00 -3.78 15.56
C ILE A 66 -33.75 -4.28 14.33
N ASP A 67 -34.11 -3.37 13.44
CA ASP A 67 -34.72 -3.64 12.13
C ASP A 67 -33.65 -3.71 11.02
N ALA A 68 -32.59 -2.91 11.15
CA ALA A 68 -31.53 -2.79 10.14
C ALA A 68 -30.12 -2.79 10.76
N VAL A 69 -29.15 -3.26 9.98
CA VAL A 69 -27.73 -3.32 10.33
C VAL A 69 -26.91 -2.51 9.34
N PHE A 70 -26.08 -1.62 9.86
CA PHE A 70 -25.08 -0.88 9.08
C PHE A 70 -23.73 -1.55 9.28
N VAL A 71 -23.20 -2.18 8.24
CA VAL A 71 -21.90 -2.87 8.26
C VAL A 71 -20.82 -1.89 7.82
N CYS A 72 -19.99 -1.46 8.77
CA CYS A 72 -18.94 -0.47 8.62
C CYS A 72 -17.56 -1.00 9.09
N THR A 73 -17.40 -2.32 9.09
CA THR A 73 -16.17 -3.02 9.48
C THR A 73 -15.16 -3.04 8.31
N PRO A 74 -13.96 -3.63 8.47
CA PRO A 74 -13.08 -3.89 7.33
C PRO A 74 -13.68 -4.94 6.36
N PRO A 75 -13.35 -4.85 5.04
CA PRO A 75 -13.98 -5.68 4.01
C PRO A 75 -13.94 -7.19 4.26
N GLU A 76 -12.85 -7.70 4.85
CA GLU A 76 -12.68 -9.13 5.12
C GLU A 76 -13.76 -9.74 6.03
N THR A 77 -14.51 -8.89 6.75
CA THR A 77 -15.54 -9.31 7.69
C THR A 77 -16.96 -9.12 7.16
N HIS A 78 -17.13 -8.38 6.06
CA HIS A 78 -18.45 -8.02 5.53
C HIS A 78 -19.30 -9.25 5.21
N PHE A 79 -18.73 -10.22 4.48
CA PHE A 79 -19.45 -11.41 4.02
C PHE A 79 -20.21 -12.11 5.15
N ARG A 80 -19.53 -12.40 6.26
CA ARG A 80 -20.11 -13.11 7.40
C ARG A 80 -21.20 -12.29 8.08
N ILE A 81 -20.95 -11.01 8.34
CA ILE A 81 -21.89 -10.12 9.03
C ILE A 81 -23.15 -9.92 8.17
N VAL A 82 -23.00 -9.70 6.86
CA VAL A 82 -24.11 -9.52 5.93
C VAL A 82 -24.98 -10.77 5.87
N VAL A 83 -24.40 -11.96 5.66
CA VAL A 83 -25.14 -13.22 5.59
C VAL A 83 -25.88 -13.52 6.89
N ASP A 84 -25.23 -13.32 8.04
CA ASP A 84 -25.88 -13.58 9.34
C ASP A 84 -26.99 -12.56 9.62
N SER A 85 -26.83 -11.30 9.22
CA SER A 85 -27.89 -10.28 9.31
C SER A 85 -29.11 -10.65 8.47
N ILE A 86 -28.90 -11.13 7.24
CA ILE A 86 -29.96 -11.63 6.36
C ILE A 86 -30.71 -12.81 7.00
N LYS A 87 -29.98 -13.78 7.59
CA LYS A 87 -30.59 -14.92 8.27
C LYS A 87 -31.50 -14.50 9.43
N HIS A 88 -31.10 -13.45 10.15
CA HIS A 88 -31.90 -12.83 11.22
C HIS A 88 -33.02 -11.91 10.69
N GLY A 89 -33.21 -11.82 9.37
CA GLY A 89 -34.26 -11.02 8.74
C GLY A 89 -34.06 -9.52 8.89
N LYS A 90 -32.81 -9.05 9.04
CA LYS A 90 -32.47 -7.63 9.21
C LYS A 90 -32.17 -6.99 7.86
N HIS A 91 -32.66 -5.76 7.63
CA HIS A 91 -32.22 -4.97 6.47
C HIS A 91 -30.73 -4.64 6.62
N VAL A 92 -30.00 -4.49 5.51
CA VAL A 92 -28.55 -4.31 5.56
C VAL A 92 -28.09 -3.19 4.63
N LEU A 93 -27.33 -2.24 5.17
CA LEU A 93 -26.48 -1.34 4.39
C LEU A 93 -25.03 -1.72 4.67
N CYS A 94 -24.27 -2.10 3.64
CA CYS A 94 -22.90 -2.58 3.80
C CYS A 94 -21.93 -1.68 3.07
N GLU A 95 -20.95 -1.13 3.79
CA GLU A 95 -19.87 -0.36 3.17
C GLU A 95 -19.14 -1.14 2.07
N LYS A 96 -18.52 -0.39 1.16
CA LYS A 96 -17.81 -0.96 0.00
C LYS A 96 -16.48 -1.62 0.39
N PRO A 97 -16.05 -2.65 -0.35
CA PRO A 97 -16.89 -3.51 -1.20
C PRO A 97 -17.80 -4.40 -0.35
N ILE A 98 -18.93 -4.86 -0.87
CA ILE A 98 -19.90 -5.69 -0.11
C ILE A 98 -19.32 -7.04 0.36
N ALA A 99 -18.28 -7.53 -0.33
CA ALA A 99 -17.54 -8.75 0.01
C ALA A 99 -16.10 -8.66 -0.52
N SER A 100 -15.23 -9.58 -0.12
CA SER A 100 -13.85 -9.63 -0.59
C SER A 100 -13.69 -10.42 -1.89
N THR A 101 -14.61 -11.33 -2.21
CA THR A 101 -14.58 -12.11 -3.45
C THR A 101 -15.93 -12.16 -4.17
N VAL A 102 -15.88 -12.54 -5.46
CA VAL A 102 -17.08 -12.72 -6.28
C VAL A 102 -17.94 -13.88 -5.73
N GLU A 103 -17.30 -14.96 -5.28
CA GLU A 103 -17.97 -16.13 -4.71
C GLU A 103 -18.74 -15.76 -3.44
N GLU A 104 -18.13 -14.95 -2.57
CA GLU A 104 -18.79 -14.42 -1.38
C GLU A 104 -19.97 -13.51 -1.74
N GLY A 105 -19.81 -12.61 -2.72
CA GLY A 105 -20.89 -11.77 -3.22
C GLY A 105 -22.07 -12.57 -3.79
N LEU A 106 -21.79 -13.61 -4.59
CA LEU A 106 -22.81 -14.53 -5.10
C LEU A 106 -23.50 -15.32 -3.97
N ALA A 107 -22.75 -15.71 -2.93
CA ALA A 107 -23.31 -16.36 -1.76
C ALA A 107 -24.22 -15.42 -0.94
N ILE A 108 -23.89 -14.13 -0.82
CA ILE A 108 -24.77 -13.11 -0.24
C ILE A 108 -26.06 -12.99 -1.06
N LYS A 109 -25.96 -12.87 -2.38
CA LYS A 109 -27.12 -12.80 -3.28
C LYS A 109 -28.05 -14.01 -3.07
N LYS A 110 -27.47 -15.22 -3.05
CA LYS A 110 -28.21 -16.46 -2.80
C LYS A 110 -28.88 -16.47 -1.42
N ALA A 111 -28.20 -16.00 -0.38
CA ALA A 111 -28.76 -15.92 0.96
C ALA A 111 -29.96 -14.95 1.02
N LEU A 112 -29.86 -13.81 0.35
CA LEU A 112 -30.95 -12.83 0.23
C LEU A 112 -32.16 -13.44 -0.49
N GLU A 113 -31.94 -14.08 -1.63
CA GLU A 113 -33.01 -14.73 -2.42
C GLU A 113 -33.72 -15.85 -1.64
N ILE A 114 -32.96 -16.69 -0.92
CA ILE A 114 -33.54 -17.74 -0.06
C ILE A 114 -34.40 -17.10 1.02
N LYS A 115 -33.86 -16.10 1.74
CA LYS A 115 -34.59 -15.45 2.82
C LYS A 115 -35.88 -14.79 2.34
N GLN A 116 -35.83 -14.11 1.19
CA GLN A 116 -37.00 -13.48 0.57
C GLN A 116 -38.08 -14.49 0.14
N ARG A 117 -37.73 -15.75 -0.12
CA ARG A 117 -38.71 -16.82 -0.39
C ARG A 117 -39.31 -17.40 0.89
N GLU A 118 -38.54 -17.44 1.97
CA GLU A 118 -38.96 -17.97 3.28
C GLU A 118 -39.88 -17.02 4.05
N THR A 119 -39.76 -15.71 3.81
CA THR A 119 -40.55 -14.69 4.52
C THR A 119 -41.39 -13.85 3.58
N SER A 120 -42.58 -13.47 4.03
CA SER A 120 -43.40 -12.45 3.37
C SER A 120 -42.82 -11.03 3.53
N ASN A 121 -41.88 -10.85 4.46
CA ASN A 121 -41.27 -9.55 4.73
C ASN A 121 -40.22 -9.22 3.68
N HIS A 122 -40.39 -8.08 3.01
CA HIS A 122 -39.40 -7.54 2.10
C HIS A 122 -38.09 -7.25 2.83
N LEU A 123 -36.97 -7.76 2.31
CA LEU A 123 -35.64 -7.51 2.84
C LEU A 123 -34.83 -6.65 1.86
N VAL A 124 -34.18 -5.62 2.40
CA VAL A 124 -33.35 -4.67 1.63
C VAL A 124 -31.89 -4.90 1.98
N LEU A 125 -31.06 -5.08 0.96
CA LEU A 125 -29.60 -5.10 1.07
C LEU A 125 -29.04 -4.11 0.05
N MET A 126 -28.26 -3.13 0.52
CA MET A 126 -27.66 -2.10 -0.33
C MET A 126 -26.14 -1.99 -0.07
N PRO A 127 -25.29 -2.20 -1.10
CA PRO A 127 -23.89 -1.80 -1.04
C PRO A 127 -23.73 -0.27 -0.91
N GLY A 128 -22.73 0.15 -0.13
CA GLY A 128 -22.40 1.55 0.15
C GLY A 128 -21.69 2.23 -1.02
N HIS A 129 -22.42 2.47 -2.11
CA HIS A 129 -21.93 3.21 -3.28
C HIS A 129 -22.36 4.68 -3.19
N ASN A 130 -22.06 5.30 -2.05
CA ASN A 130 -22.59 6.60 -1.64
C ASN A 130 -22.51 7.67 -2.73
N PHE A 131 -21.40 7.77 -3.48
CA PHE A 131 -21.22 8.86 -4.46
C PHE A 131 -22.22 8.83 -5.63
N THR A 132 -22.90 7.69 -5.89
CA THR A 132 -24.01 7.62 -6.85
C THR A 132 -25.15 8.59 -6.47
N PHE A 133 -25.34 8.82 -5.17
CA PHE A 133 -26.37 9.73 -4.63
C PHE A 133 -25.91 11.19 -4.55
N THR A 134 -24.80 11.56 -5.19
CA THR A 134 -24.31 12.94 -5.23
C THR A 134 -25.19 13.78 -6.18
N PRO A 135 -25.70 14.96 -5.77
CA PRO A 135 -26.64 15.73 -6.58
C PRO A 135 -26.17 16.00 -8.02
N CYS A 136 -24.92 16.42 -8.22
CA CYS A 136 -24.38 16.63 -9.56
C CYS A 136 -24.29 15.36 -10.40
N PHE A 137 -24.01 14.20 -9.79
CA PHE A 137 -23.98 12.92 -10.49
C PHE A 137 -25.39 12.48 -10.89
N THR A 138 -26.37 12.57 -9.99
CA THR A 138 -27.78 12.27 -10.31
C THR A 138 -28.32 13.18 -11.42
N LYS A 139 -27.93 14.47 -11.42
CA LYS A 139 -28.29 15.39 -12.50
C LYS A 139 -27.60 15.05 -13.82
N ALA A 140 -26.36 14.59 -13.78
CA ALA A 140 -25.66 14.12 -14.97
C ALA A 140 -26.37 12.95 -15.63
N LEU A 141 -26.81 11.95 -14.85
CA LEU A 141 -27.57 10.82 -15.36
C LEU A 141 -28.86 11.28 -16.07
N GLN A 142 -29.57 12.24 -15.47
CA GLN A 142 -30.76 12.84 -16.10
C GLN A 142 -30.41 13.54 -17.43
N LEU A 143 -29.37 14.39 -17.46
CA LEU A 143 -28.97 15.12 -18.66
C LEU A 143 -28.49 14.19 -19.79
N ILE A 144 -27.85 13.07 -19.45
CA ILE A 144 -27.50 12.04 -20.43
C ILE A 144 -28.77 11.40 -21.01
N GLN A 145 -29.75 11.07 -20.17
CA GLN A 145 -31.05 10.54 -20.62
C GLN A 145 -31.81 11.55 -21.49
N ASP A 146 -31.74 12.83 -21.16
CA ASP A 146 -32.35 13.94 -21.92
C ASP A 146 -31.60 14.22 -23.25
N GLY A 147 -30.48 13.54 -23.52
CA GLY A 147 -29.72 13.66 -24.76
C GLY A 147 -28.82 14.90 -24.84
N GLU A 148 -28.53 15.55 -23.72
CA GLU A 148 -27.83 16.83 -23.69
C GLU A 148 -26.44 16.79 -24.33
N ILE A 149 -25.72 15.68 -24.19
CA ILE A 149 -24.41 15.48 -24.85
C ILE A 149 -24.45 14.47 -26.00
N GLY A 150 -25.66 14.06 -26.40
CA GLY A 150 -25.89 12.98 -27.37
C GLY A 150 -25.34 11.64 -26.90
N SER A 151 -24.73 10.87 -27.81
CA SER A 151 -24.30 9.49 -27.52
C SER A 151 -23.00 9.48 -26.72
N LEU A 152 -23.01 8.88 -25.53
CA LEU A 152 -21.84 8.78 -24.66
C LEU A 152 -20.69 8.01 -25.35
N GLN A 153 -19.53 8.64 -25.48
CA GLN A 153 -18.34 8.08 -26.14
C GLN A 153 -17.26 7.66 -25.14
N ARG A 154 -17.03 8.48 -24.10
CA ARG A 154 -15.94 8.27 -23.16
C ARG A 154 -16.22 8.83 -21.78
N ILE A 155 -15.74 8.12 -20.76
CA ILE A 155 -15.77 8.53 -19.36
C ILE A 155 -14.32 8.65 -18.86
N ARG A 156 -14.00 9.73 -18.15
CA ARG A 156 -12.74 9.84 -17.40
C ARG A 156 -13.05 10.14 -15.95
N GLY A 157 -12.77 9.19 -15.08
CA GLY A 157 -12.91 9.33 -13.64
C GLY A 157 -11.55 9.46 -12.97
N ARG A 158 -11.43 10.43 -12.04
CA ARG A 158 -10.17 10.70 -11.32
C ARG A 158 -10.41 10.95 -9.85
N ALA A 159 -9.89 10.05 -9.02
CA ALA A 159 -9.83 10.24 -7.57
C ALA A 159 -8.44 10.77 -7.15
N VAL A 160 -8.39 11.88 -6.42
CA VAL A 160 -7.16 12.37 -5.77
C VAL A 160 -7.45 12.56 -4.30
N SER A 161 -6.70 11.85 -3.46
CA SER A 161 -6.87 11.87 -2.01
C SER A 161 -5.55 12.10 -1.29
N ASN A 162 -5.59 12.59 -0.06
CA ASN A 162 -4.42 12.67 0.80
C ASN A 162 -4.55 11.65 1.93
N LEU A 163 -3.66 10.66 1.94
CA LEU A 163 -3.65 9.57 2.92
C LEU A 163 -3.56 10.08 4.37
N THR A 164 -2.83 11.18 4.59
CA THR A 164 -2.63 11.76 5.93
C THR A 164 -3.87 12.46 6.48
N PHE A 165 -4.81 12.88 5.63
CA PHE A 165 -6.00 13.62 6.09
C PHE A 165 -7.12 12.69 6.60
N TYR A 166 -7.19 11.46 6.09
CA TYR A 166 -8.26 10.52 6.45
C TYR A 166 -8.04 9.83 7.81
N GLY A 167 -6.84 9.88 8.42
CA GLY A 167 -6.55 9.36 9.77
C GLY A 167 -7.37 8.11 10.17
N ALA A 168 -7.22 7.03 9.39
CA ALA A 168 -7.95 5.79 9.62
C ALA A 168 -7.58 5.22 11.01
N LYS A 169 -8.56 4.70 11.75
CA LYS A 169 -8.32 4.03 13.05
C LYS A 169 -7.73 2.62 12.90
N THR A 170 -7.53 2.15 11.67
CA THR A 170 -7.10 0.79 11.31
C THR A 170 -6.22 0.84 10.05
N ASP A 171 -5.20 0.01 10.00
CA ASP A 171 -4.21 -0.01 8.91
C ASP A 171 -4.58 -0.90 7.72
N PHE A 172 -5.82 -1.41 7.62
CA PHE A 172 -6.20 -2.34 6.54
C PHE A 172 -5.90 -1.79 5.13
N ARG A 173 -6.06 -0.46 4.92
CA ARG A 173 -5.72 0.23 3.66
C ARG A 173 -4.23 0.17 3.30
N LEU A 174 -3.36 -0.03 4.30
CA LEU A 174 -1.92 -0.20 4.14
C LEU A 174 -1.51 -1.66 3.97
N HIS A 175 -2.41 -2.61 4.24
CA HIS A 175 -2.24 -4.05 4.03
C HIS A 175 -2.86 -4.56 2.72
N ALA A 176 -3.72 -3.75 2.09
CA ALA A 176 -4.26 -3.96 0.75
C ALA A 176 -3.12 -4.13 -0.27
N LYS A 177 -3.07 -5.29 -0.94
CA LYS A 177 -1.99 -5.64 -1.88
C LYS A 177 -1.93 -4.67 -3.07
N GLY A 178 -3.09 -4.16 -3.50
CA GLY A 178 -3.24 -3.15 -4.55
C GLY A 178 -3.15 -1.69 -4.09
N GLY A 179 -3.02 -1.42 -2.78
CA GLY A 179 -2.96 -0.05 -2.23
C GLY A 179 -4.12 0.84 -2.69
N LEU A 180 -3.81 1.92 -3.40
CA LEU A 180 -4.78 2.85 -3.99
C LEU A 180 -5.85 2.15 -4.86
N ILE A 181 -5.50 1.03 -5.52
CA ILE A 181 -6.43 0.27 -6.38
C ILE A 181 -7.61 -0.26 -5.56
N GLU A 182 -7.37 -0.77 -4.36
CA GLU A 182 -8.44 -1.33 -3.51
C GLU A 182 -9.15 -0.24 -2.69
N ASP A 183 -8.48 0.89 -2.44
CA ASP A 183 -9.06 1.97 -1.64
C ASP A 183 -9.92 2.94 -2.46
N GLN A 184 -9.38 3.50 -3.55
CA GLN A 184 -9.97 4.65 -4.26
C GLN A 184 -10.63 4.28 -5.59
N LEU A 185 -10.05 3.36 -6.36
CA LEU A 185 -10.65 2.97 -7.64
C LEU A 185 -12.07 2.40 -7.52
N PRO A 186 -12.52 1.77 -6.42
CA PRO A 186 -13.90 1.33 -6.32
C PRO A 186 -14.91 2.45 -6.52
N HIS A 187 -14.62 3.66 -6.00
CA HIS A 187 -15.48 4.82 -6.18
C HIS A 187 -15.55 5.27 -7.64
N VAL A 188 -14.44 5.17 -8.37
CA VAL A 188 -14.41 5.52 -9.78
C VAL A 188 -15.14 4.45 -10.60
N ALA A 189 -14.90 3.18 -10.29
CA ALA A 189 -15.44 2.03 -11.00
C ALA A 189 -16.97 1.98 -10.98
N TYR A 190 -17.60 2.03 -9.80
CA TYR A 190 -19.07 1.94 -9.76
C TYR A 190 -19.74 3.16 -10.42
N LEU A 191 -19.13 4.35 -10.37
CA LEU A 191 -19.66 5.53 -11.09
C LEU A 191 -19.52 5.39 -12.62
N CYS A 192 -18.43 4.77 -13.09
CA CYS A 192 -18.31 4.39 -14.49
C CYS A 192 -19.36 3.36 -14.88
N HIS A 193 -19.67 2.38 -14.02
CA HIS A 193 -20.71 1.39 -14.27
C HIS A 193 -22.10 2.04 -14.43
N GLU A 194 -22.47 2.96 -13.53
CA GLU A 194 -23.74 3.70 -13.61
C GLU A 194 -23.87 4.54 -14.89
N LEU A 195 -22.75 5.03 -15.43
CA LEU A 195 -22.73 5.86 -16.65
C LEU A 195 -22.73 5.04 -17.94
N GLY A 196 -21.96 3.95 -17.99
CA GLY A 196 -21.64 3.27 -19.25
C GLY A 196 -21.82 1.75 -19.25
N GLY A 197 -22.39 1.20 -18.18
CA GLY A 197 -22.56 -0.25 -17.98
C GLY A 197 -21.35 -0.92 -17.31
N PRO A 198 -21.48 -2.20 -16.92
CA PRO A 198 -20.41 -2.97 -16.29
C PRO A 198 -19.13 -3.01 -17.13
N LEU A 199 -18.02 -3.38 -16.49
CA LEU A 199 -16.76 -3.61 -17.18
C LEU A 199 -16.92 -4.76 -18.20
N GLU A 200 -16.52 -4.51 -19.46
CA GLU A 200 -16.32 -5.57 -20.45
C GLU A 200 -14.90 -6.12 -20.36
N LYS A 201 -13.90 -5.22 -20.33
CA LYS A 201 -12.49 -5.60 -20.30
C LYS A 201 -11.56 -4.45 -19.88
N VAL A 202 -10.51 -4.76 -19.12
CA VAL A 202 -9.35 -3.87 -18.91
C VAL A 202 -8.40 -3.95 -20.11
N LEU A 203 -8.03 -2.80 -20.67
CA LEU A 203 -7.19 -2.69 -21.86
C LEU A 203 -5.72 -2.44 -21.51
N SER A 204 -5.47 -1.58 -20.51
CA SER A 204 -4.13 -1.31 -20.01
C SER A 204 -4.16 -0.80 -18.58
N ILE A 205 -3.03 -0.96 -17.90
CA ILE A 205 -2.81 -0.40 -16.56
C ILE A 205 -1.40 0.19 -16.47
N GLU A 206 -1.33 1.41 -15.95
CA GLU A 206 -0.09 2.08 -15.56
C GLU A 206 -0.15 2.39 -14.07
N ALA A 207 0.72 1.78 -13.29
CA ALA A 207 0.80 2.01 -11.85
C ALA A 207 2.17 2.61 -11.48
N ARG A 208 2.18 3.45 -10.45
CA ARG A 208 3.39 4.06 -9.91
C ARG A 208 3.38 4.00 -8.38
N ARG A 209 4.59 4.06 -7.83
CA ARG A 209 4.86 4.13 -6.40
C ARG A 209 5.81 5.31 -6.19
N ARG A 210 5.44 6.32 -5.40
CA ARG A 210 6.36 7.39 -4.99
C ARG A 210 6.62 7.29 -3.49
N GLY A 211 7.86 6.97 -3.15
CA GLY A 211 8.34 7.03 -1.76
C GLY A 211 7.83 5.92 -0.82
N HIS A 212 6.99 4.96 -1.25
CA HIS A 212 6.50 3.83 -0.44
C HIS A 212 6.39 2.53 -1.26
N THR A 213 6.17 1.38 -0.62
CA THR A 213 6.04 0.07 -1.30
C THR A 213 4.67 -0.20 -1.94
N VAL A 214 3.63 0.57 -1.60
CA VAL A 214 2.27 0.44 -2.14
C VAL A 214 2.05 1.36 -3.35
N VAL A 215 1.13 0.98 -4.24
CA VAL A 215 0.71 1.84 -5.37
C VAL A 215 0.02 3.08 -4.84
N ASP A 216 0.52 4.25 -5.26
CA ASP A 216 -0.02 5.56 -4.87
C ASP A 216 -0.52 6.37 -6.07
N GLU A 217 -0.28 5.92 -7.30
CA GLU A 217 -0.86 6.48 -8.52
C GLU A 217 -1.17 5.33 -9.49
N VAL A 218 -2.38 5.30 -10.04
CA VAL A 218 -2.81 4.28 -11.00
C VAL A 218 -3.63 4.94 -12.11
N ASN A 219 -3.46 4.44 -13.32
CA ASN A 219 -4.27 4.77 -14.47
C ASN A 219 -4.68 3.49 -15.19
N VAL A 220 -5.99 3.28 -15.38
CA VAL A 220 -6.55 2.09 -16.02
C VAL A 220 -7.38 2.54 -17.22
N GLU A 221 -7.06 2.03 -18.40
CA GLU A 221 -7.94 2.13 -19.57
C GLU A 221 -8.79 0.87 -19.65
N ALA A 222 -10.10 1.04 -19.81
CA ALA A 222 -11.07 -0.04 -19.82
C ALA A 222 -12.15 0.20 -20.88
N ARG A 223 -12.79 -0.89 -21.32
CA ARG A 223 -14.01 -0.86 -22.12
C ARG A 223 -15.17 -1.36 -21.26
N LEU A 224 -16.30 -0.66 -21.35
CA LEU A 224 -17.56 -1.05 -20.70
C LEU A 224 -18.47 -1.77 -21.70
N THR A 225 -19.45 -2.54 -21.22
CA THR A 225 -20.31 -3.41 -22.05
C THR A 225 -21.07 -2.70 -23.17
N ASN A 226 -21.25 -1.39 -23.07
CA ASN A 226 -21.89 -0.58 -24.11
C ASN A 226 -20.92 -0.06 -25.17
N GLY A 227 -19.67 -0.57 -25.21
CA GLY A 227 -18.60 -0.13 -26.11
C GLY A 227 -17.91 1.18 -25.69
N ILE A 228 -18.32 1.76 -24.56
CA ILE A 228 -17.81 3.03 -24.04
C ILE A 228 -16.40 2.84 -23.48
N MET A 229 -15.50 3.75 -23.83
CA MET A 229 -14.15 3.79 -23.26
C MET A 229 -14.16 4.49 -21.90
N ALA A 230 -13.56 3.87 -20.89
CA ALA A 230 -13.45 4.42 -19.54
C ALA A 230 -11.99 4.51 -19.10
N ASN A 231 -11.60 5.69 -18.63
CA ASN A 231 -10.33 5.91 -17.95
C ASN A 231 -10.60 6.01 -16.44
N LEU A 232 -10.06 5.07 -15.67
CA LEU A 232 -10.18 5.05 -14.21
C LEU A 232 -8.81 5.39 -13.63
N SER A 233 -8.71 6.56 -13.00
CA SER A 233 -7.44 7.05 -12.45
C SER A 233 -7.54 7.38 -10.97
N GLY A 234 -6.45 7.14 -10.24
CA GLY A 234 -6.35 7.43 -8.83
C GLY A 234 -4.97 7.99 -8.47
N LYS A 235 -4.90 8.83 -7.45
CA LYS A 235 -3.65 9.33 -6.89
C LYS A 235 -3.75 9.65 -5.40
N TRP A 236 -2.77 9.21 -4.62
CA TRP A 236 -2.47 9.74 -3.29
C TRP A 236 -1.46 10.88 -3.39
N THR A 237 -1.73 11.99 -2.70
CA THR A 237 -0.81 13.14 -2.60
C THR A 237 -0.41 13.38 -1.15
N PHE A 238 0.88 13.63 -0.92
CA PHE A 238 1.47 13.91 0.39
C PHE A 238 1.78 15.40 0.63
N LEU A 239 1.73 16.24 -0.42
CA LEU A 239 2.01 17.67 -0.33
C LEU A 239 0.77 18.49 0.09
N LEU A 240 1.02 19.54 0.89
CA LEU A 240 0.06 20.62 1.23
C LEU A 240 -0.55 21.32 0.00
N ASN A 241 0.02 21.14 -1.21
CA ASN A 241 -0.46 21.73 -2.46
C ASN A 241 -1.73 21.08 -3.07
N GLY A 242 -2.46 20.29 -2.27
CA GLY A 242 -3.74 19.69 -2.63
C GLY A 242 -4.71 19.68 -1.43
N PHE A 243 -4.98 20.87 -0.86
CA PHE A 243 -5.70 21.08 0.41
C PHE A 243 -7.03 20.34 0.60
N ALA A 244 -7.66 19.83 -0.47
CA ALA A 244 -8.91 19.06 -0.39
C ALA A 244 -8.91 17.88 -1.38
N PRO A 245 -9.45 16.71 -1.01
CA PRO A 245 -9.62 15.59 -1.93
C PRO A 245 -10.55 15.97 -3.10
N THR A 246 -10.41 15.28 -4.23
CA THR A 246 -11.25 15.48 -5.44
C THR A 246 -11.70 14.14 -5.99
N LEU A 247 -12.94 14.08 -6.47
CA LEU A 247 -13.45 12.97 -7.25
C LEU A 247 -14.08 13.56 -8.51
N ARG A 248 -13.32 13.60 -9.60
CA ARG A 248 -13.71 14.31 -10.82
C ARG A 248 -14.15 13.35 -11.90
N PHE A 249 -15.16 13.76 -12.66
CA PHE A 249 -15.63 13.05 -13.84
C PHE A 249 -15.72 14.01 -15.02
N ASP A 250 -15.09 13.62 -16.13
CA ASP A 250 -15.29 14.19 -17.45
C ASP A 250 -16.02 13.17 -18.33
N ILE A 251 -17.22 13.51 -18.78
CA ILE A 251 -18.11 12.66 -19.57
C ILE A 251 -18.22 13.27 -20.96
N VAL A 252 -17.82 12.54 -21.99
CA VAL A 252 -17.73 13.04 -23.36
C VAL A 252 -18.73 12.30 -24.24
N GLY A 253 -19.65 13.03 -24.85
CA GLY A 253 -20.55 12.55 -25.89
C GLY A 253 -20.15 13.07 -27.28
N ASP A 254 -20.95 12.75 -28.29
CA ASP A 254 -20.70 13.13 -29.70
C ASP A 254 -20.98 14.61 -29.99
N ILE A 255 -21.89 15.24 -29.24
CA ILE A 255 -22.28 16.65 -29.41
C ILE A 255 -21.98 17.54 -28.18
N GLY A 256 -21.33 17.00 -27.14
CA GLY A 256 -21.00 17.78 -25.95
C GLY A 256 -20.18 17.04 -24.89
N GLN A 257 -19.85 17.76 -23.82
CA GLN A 257 -19.12 17.24 -22.66
C GLN A 257 -19.78 17.71 -21.35
N MET A 258 -19.72 16.88 -20.31
CA MET A 258 -20.03 17.26 -18.93
C MET A 258 -18.80 17.11 -18.03
N ARG A 259 -18.64 18.03 -17.06
CA ARG A 259 -17.59 18.00 -16.04
C ARG A 259 -18.17 18.21 -14.65
N MET A 260 -17.65 17.48 -13.68
CA MET A 260 -18.08 17.60 -12.28
C MET A 260 -16.97 17.18 -11.31
N ASP A 261 -16.99 17.76 -10.10
CA ASP A 261 -16.19 17.30 -8.95
C ASP A 261 -17.15 16.92 -7.82
N LEU A 262 -17.34 15.62 -7.63
CA LEU A 262 -18.32 15.06 -6.71
C LEU A 262 -17.97 15.37 -5.26
N LEU A 263 -16.70 15.65 -4.93
CA LEU A 263 -16.29 15.92 -3.54
C LEU A 263 -16.29 17.42 -3.23
N ARG A 264 -15.74 18.24 -4.13
CA ARG A 264 -15.58 19.68 -3.86
C ARG A 264 -16.81 20.51 -4.20
N THR A 265 -17.49 20.15 -5.28
CA THR A 265 -18.66 20.89 -5.77
C THR A 265 -19.80 19.91 -6.07
N PRO A 266 -20.34 19.21 -5.05
CA PRO A 266 -21.33 18.14 -5.23
C PRO A 266 -22.68 18.62 -5.81
N TYR A 267 -22.84 19.91 -6.02
CA TYR A 267 -24.05 20.54 -6.56
C TYR A 267 -23.80 21.27 -7.89
N ASN A 268 -22.61 21.15 -8.47
CA ASN A 268 -22.28 21.80 -9.74
C ASN A 268 -22.02 20.74 -10.81
N ILE A 269 -22.59 20.98 -11.98
CA ILE A 269 -22.23 20.28 -13.20
C ILE A 269 -22.02 21.31 -14.29
N THR A 270 -20.91 21.19 -15.00
CA THR A 270 -20.55 22.07 -16.11
C THR A 270 -20.77 21.32 -17.41
N ILE A 271 -21.51 21.91 -18.33
CA ILE A 271 -21.80 21.40 -19.66
C ILE A 271 -21.03 22.24 -20.67
N ILE A 272 -20.41 21.60 -21.66
CA ILE A 272 -19.66 22.25 -22.72
C ILE A 272 -20.23 21.78 -24.05
N LYS A 273 -20.74 22.71 -24.87
CA LYS A 273 -21.23 22.46 -26.23
C LYS A 273 -20.78 23.58 -27.16
N ASN A 274 -20.36 23.25 -28.38
CA ASN A 274 -19.97 24.24 -29.40
C ASN A 274 -18.92 25.29 -28.91
N GLY A 275 -18.11 24.96 -27.92
CA GLY A 275 -17.13 25.88 -27.32
C GLY A 275 -17.68 26.80 -26.22
N GLU A 276 -18.99 26.77 -25.94
CA GLU A 276 -19.62 27.47 -24.83
C GLU A 276 -19.67 26.59 -23.58
N GLU A 277 -19.44 27.20 -22.41
CA GLU A 277 -19.43 26.53 -21.11
C GLU A 277 -20.54 27.09 -20.23
N GLU A 278 -21.46 26.22 -19.80
CA GLU A 278 -22.56 26.55 -18.89
C GLU A 278 -22.44 25.71 -17.62
N THR A 279 -22.59 26.32 -16.45
CA THR A 279 -22.60 25.57 -15.17
C THR A 279 -23.96 25.63 -14.51
N ILE A 280 -24.56 24.45 -14.33
CA ILE A 280 -25.80 24.28 -13.57
C ILE A 280 -25.45 24.21 -12.08
N HIS A 281 -25.94 25.20 -11.33
CA HIS A 281 -25.79 25.28 -9.88
C HIS A 281 -27.06 24.80 -9.17
N MET A 282 -26.99 23.64 -8.53
CA MET A 282 -28.09 23.08 -7.72
C MET A 282 -28.03 23.48 -6.24
N GLY A 283 -26.89 24.04 -5.81
CA GLY A 283 -26.65 24.45 -4.43
C GLY A 283 -27.39 25.75 -4.13
N ARG A 284 -28.34 25.71 -3.20
CA ARG A 284 -29.15 26.87 -2.81
C ARG A 284 -28.49 27.73 -1.74
N ARG A 285 -27.40 27.27 -1.09
CA ARG A 285 -26.72 27.98 0.01
C ARG A 285 -25.22 27.79 -0.01
N LEU A 286 -24.45 28.87 0.19
CA LEU A 286 -22.99 28.83 0.41
C LEU A 286 -22.57 27.80 1.46
N ARG A 287 -23.37 27.66 2.54
CA ARG A 287 -23.14 26.69 3.62
C ARG A 287 -23.06 25.22 3.13
N GLN A 288 -23.73 24.85 2.04
CA GLN A 288 -23.71 23.47 1.52
C GLN A 288 -22.31 23.07 1.01
N TYR A 289 -21.54 24.01 0.46
CA TYR A 289 -20.16 23.76 0.04
C TYR A 289 -19.23 23.64 1.26
N TRP A 290 -19.45 24.44 2.29
CA TRP A 290 -18.71 24.35 3.56
C TRP A 290 -19.01 23.06 4.34
N ASP A 291 -20.24 22.55 4.26
CA ASP A 291 -20.65 21.29 4.90
C ASP A 291 -19.98 20.08 4.22
N ALA A 292 -19.82 20.10 2.88
CA ALA A 292 -19.05 19.07 2.16
C ALA A 292 -17.59 19.00 2.64
N LEU A 293 -16.97 20.16 2.93
CA LEU A 293 -15.62 20.25 3.50
C LEU A 293 -15.53 19.81 4.99
N ARG A 294 -16.66 19.72 5.71
CA ARG A 294 -16.74 19.34 7.14
C ARG A 294 -17.28 17.91 7.35
N SER A 295 -17.04 17.01 6.41
CA SER A 295 -17.52 15.61 6.47
C SER A 295 -19.06 15.47 6.50
N LYS A 296 -19.79 16.45 5.98
CA LYS A 296 -21.25 16.41 5.80
C LYS A 296 -21.59 16.38 4.31
N HIS A 297 -20.90 15.51 3.58
CA HIS A 297 -21.12 15.33 2.16
C HIS A 297 -22.56 14.85 1.88
N PRO A 298 -23.31 15.43 0.91
CA PRO A 298 -24.73 15.10 0.71
C PRO A 298 -24.96 13.64 0.29
N SER A 299 -23.98 13.02 -0.36
CA SER A 299 -24.07 11.64 -0.86
C SER A 299 -24.54 10.65 0.21
N TYR A 300 -23.97 10.71 1.42
CA TYR A 300 -24.31 9.76 2.48
C TYR A 300 -25.72 9.98 2.99
N MET A 301 -26.11 11.23 3.27
CA MET A 301 -27.48 11.52 3.72
C MET A 301 -28.51 11.06 2.66
N ASN A 302 -28.24 11.32 1.39
CA ASN A 302 -29.13 10.91 0.30
C ASN A 302 -29.21 9.38 0.17
N GLU A 303 -28.09 8.67 0.31
CA GLU A 303 -28.02 7.21 0.36
C GLU A 303 -28.85 6.64 1.52
N LEU A 304 -28.70 7.20 2.73
CA LEU A 304 -29.46 6.75 3.90
C LEU A 304 -30.97 6.97 3.71
N LEU A 305 -31.36 8.15 3.23
CA LEU A 305 -32.76 8.46 2.94
C LEU A 305 -33.34 7.52 1.88
N HIS A 306 -32.56 7.18 0.83
CA HIS A 306 -32.96 6.20 -0.18
C HIS A 306 -33.11 4.80 0.43
N PHE A 307 -32.14 4.34 1.22
CA PHE A 307 -32.21 3.06 1.92
C PHE A 307 -33.47 2.92 2.77
N PHE A 308 -33.81 3.94 3.57
CA PHE A 308 -35.04 3.93 4.36
C PHE A 308 -36.32 4.01 3.51
N GLN A 309 -36.29 4.69 2.36
CA GLN A 309 -37.39 4.66 1.39
C GLN A 309 -37.59 3.26 0.80
N CYS A 310 -36.50 2.51 0.57
CA CYS A 310 -36.58 1.11 0.15
C CYS A 310 -37.19 0.22 1.23
N ILE A 311 -36.78 0.38 2.49
CA ILE A 311 -37.37 -0.39 3.61
C ILE A 311 -38.87 -0.12 3.72
N LYS A 312 -39.29 1.14 3.54
CA LYS A 312 -40.70 1.54 3.55
C LYS A 312 -41.47 1.11 2.28
N GLY A 313 -40.82 0.47 1.30
CA GLY A 313 -41.43 0.05 0.04
C GLY A 313 -41.80 1.19 -0.92
N VAL A 314 -41.26 2.40 -0.69
CA VAL A 314 -41.59 3.60 -1.48
C VAL A 314 -40.79 3.64 -2.79
N LYS A 315 -39.56 3.11 -2.78
CA LYS A 315 -38.68 3.06 -3.95
C LYS A 315 -37.95 1.71 -4.03
N PRO A 316 -37.67 1.21 -5.24
CA PRO A 316 -36.73 0.11 -5.39
C PRO A 316 -35.32 0.53 -4.95
N SER A 317 -34.47 -0.45 -4.62
CA SER A 317 -33.05 -0.17 -4.38
C SER A 317 -32.43 0.36 -5.67
N TRP A 318 -31.70 1.46 -5.57
CA TRP A 318 -30.94 1.99 -6.71
C TRP A 318 -29.70 1.12 -6.89
N VAL A 319 -28.94 0.92 -5.80
CA VAL A 319 -27.76 0.06 -5.79
C VAL A 319 -28.17 -1.33 -5.33
N SER A 320 -28.00 -2.32 -6.20
CA SER A 320 -28.32 -3.72 -5.96
C SER A 320 -27.12 -4.52 -5.49
N VAL A 321 -27.35 -5.76 -5.06
CA VAL A 321 -26.27 -6.71 -4.77
C VAL A 321 -25.43 -7.01 -6.01
N ASP A 322 -26.06 -7.02 -7.18
CA ASP A 322 -25.37 -7.25 -8.46
C ASP A 322 -24.37 -6.13 -8.75
N ASP A 323 -24.71 -4.87 -8.47
CA ASP A 323 -23.77 -3.74 -8.61
C ASP A 323 -22.55 -3.90 -7.70
N GLY A 324 -22.77 -4.41 -6.48
CA GLY A 324 -21.69 -4.75 -5.56
C GLY A 324 -20.80 -5.90 -6.07
N ILE A 325 -21.38 -6.91 -6.71
CA ILE A 325 -20.65 -8.04 -7.31
C ILE A 325 -19.84 -7.56 -8.52
N GLU A 326 -20.44 -6.75 -9.40
CA GLU A 326 -19.76 -6.19 -10.57
C GLU A 326 -18.60 -5.29 -10.18
N LEU A 327 -18.73 -4.51 -9.11
CA LEU A 327 -17.60 -3.77 -8.55
C LEU A 327 -16.45 -4.70 -8.16
N ILE A 328 -16.72 -5.81 -7.48
CA ILE A 328 -15.68 -6.79 -7.09
C ILE A 328 -15.04 -7.43 -8.33
N ARG A 329 -15.83 -7.79 -9.35
CA ARG A 329 -15.31 -8.30 -10.63
C ARG A 329 -14.34 -7.31 -11.28
N THR A 330 -14.74 -6.05 -11.38
CA THR A 330 -13.91 -4.99 -11.95
C THR A 330 -12.60 -4.83 -11.21
N ILE A 331 -12.63 -4.76 -9.87
CA ILE A 331 -11.40 -4.64 -9.08
C ILE A 331 -10.52 -5.88 -9.21
N ASN A 332 -11.10 -7.09 -9.27
CA ASN A 332 -10.34 -8.32 -9.49
C ASN A 332 -9.67 -8.35 -10.87
N GLU A 333 -10.34 -7.89 -11.93
CA GLU A 333 -9.75 -7.83 -13.26
C GLU A 333 -8.63 -6.78 -13.33
N VAL A 334 -8.84 -5.59 -12.72
CA VAL A 334 -7.80 -4.57 -12.58
C VAL A 334 -6.59 -5.11 -11.83
N ASN A 335 -6.81 -5.82 -10.71
CA ASN A 335 -5.75 -6.46 -9.95
C ASN A 335 -5.04 -7.54 -10.76
N THR A 336 -5.75 -8.34 -11.55
CA THR A 336 -5.13 -9.37 -12.41
C THR A 336 -4.18 -8.73 -13.45
N HIS A 337 -4.61 -7.64 -14.09
CA HIS A 337 -3.76 -6.89 -15.02
C HIS A 337 -2.61 -6.19 -14.30
N PHE A 338 -2.87 -5.67 -13.09
CA PHE A 338 -1.84 -5.08 -12.25
C PHE A 338 -0.76 -6.11 -11.92
N GLU A 339 -1.13 -7.31 -11.46
CA GLU A 339 -0.25 -8.43 -11.12
C GLU A 339 0.65 -8.87 -12.27
N GLN A 340 0.16 -8.78 -13.50
CA GLN A 340 0.94 -9.07 -14.71
C GLN A 340 1.82 -7.89 -15.15
N SER A 341 1.56 -6.69 -14.65
CA SER A 341 2.34 -5.49 -14.98
C SER A 341 3.72 -5.54 -14.29
N PRO A 342 4.75 -4.89 -14.88
CA PRO A 342 6.06 -4.77 -14.23
C PRO A 342 6.02 -3.93 -12.94
N TYR A 343 4.85 -3.37 -12.59
CA TYR A 343 4.65 -2.47 -11.47
C TYR A 343 3.97 -3.14 -10.26
N SER A 344 3.57 -4.42 -10.35
CA SER A 344 2.98 -5.14 -9.21
C SER A 344 4.03 -5.67 -8.23
N PRO A 345 3.79 -5.60 -6.90
CA PRO A 345 4.63 -6.22 -5.88
C PRO A 345 4.39 -7.73 -5.79
N THR A 346 3.47 -8.28 -6.59
CA THR A 346 3.01 -9.68 -6.55
C THR A 346 3.06 -10.39 -7.91
N GLY A 347 3.66 -9.79 -8.95
CA GLY A 347 4.20 -10.57 -10.07
C GLY A 347 5.26 -11.56 -9.55
N ARG A 348 5.64 -12.60 -10.32
CA ARG A 348 6.75 -13.50 -9.92
C ARG A 348 7.97 -12.65 -9.60
N GLU A 349 8.21 -12.47 -8.31
CA GLU A 349 9.23 -11.61 -7.76
C GLU A 349 10.56 -11.98 -8.41
N LYS A 350 11.28 -11.00 -8.95
CA LYS A 350 12.47 -11.28 -9.76
C LYS A 350 13.72 -11.16 -8.90
N ALA A 351 14.55 -12.18 -9.00
CA ALA A 351 15.90 -12.14 -8.48
C ALA A 351 16.89 -12.60 -9.55
N VAL A 352 18.07 -12.04 -9.53
CA VAL A 352 19.17 -12.42 -10.43
C VAL A 352 20.33 -12.88 -9.58
N ILE A 353 20.94 -14.00 -9.97
CA ILE A 353 22.14 -14.55 -9.34
C ILE A 353 23.19 -14.72 -10.43
N LEU A 354 24.30 -14.01 -10.34
CA LEU A 354 25.39 -14.11 -11.32
C LEU A 354 26.72 -14.34 -10.62
N ARG A 355 27.52 -15.25 -11.16
CA ARG A 355 28.93 -15.39 -10.77
C ARG A 355 29.76 -14.24 -11.34
N VAL A 356 30.62 -13.67 -10.51
CA VAL A 356 31.64 -12.71 -10.91
C VAL A 356 32.81 -13.50 -11.50
N ARG A 357 33.02 -13.44 -12.82
CA ARG A 357 34.10 -14.18 -13.51
C ARG A 357 35.21 -13.28 -14.02
N GLU A 358 34.85 -12.24 -14.78
CA GLU A 358 35.82 -11.37 -15.46
C GLU A 358 35.83 -9.98 -14.83
N ASP A 359 34.70 -9.26 -14.92
CA ASP A 359 34.57 -7.88 -14.48
C ASP A 359 33.28 -7.66 -13.67
N ILE A 360 33.39 -6.90 -12.59
CA ILE A 360 32.28 -6.61 -11.68
C ILE A 360 31.26 -5.70 -12.35
N GLU A 361 31.72 -4.69 -13.11
CA GLU A 361 30.81 -3.74 -13.74
C GLU A 361 29.94 -4.39 -14.81
N SER A 362 30.52 -5.21 -15.69
CA SER A 362 29.80 -6.00 -16.69
C SER A 362 28.80 -6.97 -16.06
N THR A 363 29.17 -7.60 -14.93
CA THR A 363 28.28 -8.49 -14.17
C THR A 363 27.07 -7.71 -13.63
N ILE A 364 27.29 -6.53 -13.04
CA ILE A 364 26.20 -5.69 -12.53
C ILE A 364 25.32 -5.17 -13.69
N ARG A 365 25.90 -4.73 -14.81
CA ARG A 365 25.13 -4.32 -16.00
C ARG A 365 24.20 -5.42 -16.48
N ARG A 366 24.75 -6.63 -16.66
CA ARG A 366 23.96 -7.82 -17.04
C ARG A 366 22.86 -8.12 -16.02
N SER A 367 23.15 -7.95 -14.72
CA SER A 367 22.18 -8.15 -13.65
C SER A 367 21.00 -7.20 -13.77
N ILE A 368 21.27 -5.92 -14.06
CA ILE A 368 20.26 -4.89 -14.27
C ILE A 368 19.46 -5.17 -15.55
N ASP A 369 20.11 -5.56 -16.64
CA ASP A 369 19.42 -5.86 -17.90
C ASP A 369 18.41 -7.03 -17.74
N LEU A 370 18.79 -8.07 -17.00
CA LEU A 370 17.89 -9.19 -16.65
C LEU A 370 16.70 -8.77 -15.78
N LEU A 371 16.85 -7.69 -15.01
CA LEU A 371 15.76 -7.09 -14.22
C LEU A 371 14.88 -6.13 -15.04
N GLY A 372 15.22 -5.82 -16.29
CA GLY A 372 14.48 -4.91 -17.16
C GLY A 372 15.13 -3.53 -17.37
N GLY A 373 16.36 -3.33 -16.88
CA GLY A 373 17.13 -2.11 -17.05
C GLY A 373 16.92 -1.05 -15.96
N LEU A 374 17.63 0.08 -16.09
CA LEU A 374 17.50 1.23 -15.19
C LEU A 374 16.45 2.22 -15.70
N HIS A 375 15.34 2.35 -14.98
CA HIS A 375 14.30 3.34 -15.25
C HIS A 375 14.61 4.71 -14.59
N ILE A 376 15.77 5.27 -14.93
CA ILE A 376 16.27 6.54 -14.40
C ILE A 376 16.25 7.60 -15.52
N LYS A 377 15.68 8.77 -15.24
CA LYS A 377 15.68 9.95 -16.11
C LYS A 377 16.87 10.85 -15.81
N ARG A 378 17.13 11.77 -16.74
CA ARG A 378 18.32 12.65 -16.72
C ARG A 378 18.45 13.52 -15.46
N ASP A 379 17.31 13.93 -14.90
CA ASP A 379 17.24 14.86 -13.76
C ASP A 379 16.81 14.17 -12.45
N ASP A 380 16.61 12.85 -12.47
CA ASP A 380 16.21 12.07 -11.30
C ASP A 380 17.33 12.11 -10.24
N LEU A 381 16.95 12.35 -8.99
CA LEU A 381 17.83 12.19 -7.82
C LEU A 381 18.01 10.71 -7.51
N VAL A 382 19.24 10.20 -7.69
CA VAL A 382 19.58 8.81 -7.36
C VAL A 382 20.38 8.75 -6.06
N VAL A 383 19.85 8.02 -5.08
CA VAL A 383 20.53 7.78 -3.79
C VAL A 383 21.05 6.34 -3.75
N ILE A 384 22.36 6.18 -3.56
CA ILE A 384 23.04 4.89 -3.43
C ILE A 384 23.42 4.67 -1.97
N LYS A 385 22.92 3.59 -1.37
CA LYS A 385 23.10 3.25 0.04
C LYS A 385 23.97 1.99 0.19
N PRO A 386 25.30 2.12 0.33
CA PRO A 386 26.17 0.97 0.62
C PRO A 386 26.00 0.48 2.06
N ASN A 387 26.59 -0.67 2.39
CA ASN A 387 26.79 -1.13 3.76
C ASN A 387 28.21 -0.75 4.23
N VAL A 388 28.36 0.35 4.98
CA VAL A 388 29.64 0.78 5.58
C VAL A 388 29.57 0.73 7.11
N CYS A 389 29.21 -0.43 7.66
CA CYS A 389 28.90 -0.59 9.09
C CYS A 389 30.09 -0.43 10.06
N TYR A 390 31.33 -0.46 9.56
CA TYR A 390 32.56 -0.46 10.35
C TYR A 390 33.69 0.28 9.59
N PRO A 391 34.65 0.93 10.28
CA PRO A 391 35.73 1.68 9.62
C PRO A 391 36.78 0.82 8.90
N LYS A 392 36.76 -0.51 9.05
CA LYS A 392 37.73 -1.44 8.44
C LYS A 392 37.03 -2.60 7.73
N ASN A 393 37.56 -3.02 6.58
CA ASN A 393 37.06 -4.18 5.81
C ASN A 393 38.01 -5.38 5.91
N ILE A 394 37.97 -6.12 7.01
CA ILE A 394 38.85 -7.28 7.17
C ILE A 394 38.39 -8.40 6.24
N GLU A 395 39.35 -8.95 5.48
CA GLU A 395 39.11 -10.09 4.59
C GLU A 395 37.92 -9.84 3.63
N ASN A 396 37.66 -8.56 3.32
CA ASN A 396 36.56 -8.09 2.46
C ASN A 396 35.13 -8.49 2.90
N MET A 397 34.93 -8.93 4.15
CA MET A 397 33.66 -9.50 4.62
C MET A 397 32.77 -8.54 5.44
N VAL A 398 33.19 -7.29 5.68
CA VAL A 398 32.54 -6.39 6.67
C VAL A 398 31.84 -5.19 6.04
N ILE A 399 32.29 -4.65 4.92
CA ILE A 399 31.58 -3.56 4.22
C ILE A 399 31.40 -3.90 2.75
N THR A 400 30.47 -3.27 2.06
CA THR A 400 30.32 -3.38 0.59
C THR A 400 31.69 -3.21 -0.07
N ASP A 401 32.04 -4.12 -0.99
CA ASP A 401 33.28 -4.08 -1.73
C ASP A 401 33.33 -2.76 -2.52
N PRO A 402 34.38 -1.94 -2.33
CA PRO A 402 34.50 -0.66 -3.03
C PRO A 402 34.35 -0.78 -4.55
N ARG A 403 34.75 -1.91 -5.16
CA ARG A 403 34.61 -2.14 -6.61
C ARG A 403 33.16 -2.30 -7.04
N VAL A 404 32.31 -2.91 -6.21
CA VAL A 404 30.87 -3.03 -6.45
C VAL A 404 30.20 -1.66 -6.37
N LEU A 405 30.58 -0.84 -5.39
CA LEU A 405 30.08 0.53 -5.26
C LEU A 405 30.53 1.41 -6.43
N GLU A 406 31.80 1.34 -6.82
CA GLU A 406 32.36 2.07 -7.97
C GLU A 406 31.62 1.74 -9.26
N ALA A 407 31.49 0.45 -9.57
CA ALA A 407 30.76 -0.02 -10.74
C ALA A 407 29.30 0.46 -10.73
N THR A 408 28.63 0.39 -9.58
CA THR A 408 27.25 0.88 -9.44
C THR A 408 27.15 2.38 -9.74
N ILE A 409 28.04 3.20 -9.17
CA ILE A 409 28.07 4.65 -9.42
C ILE A 409 28.33 4.92 -10.90
N ASN A 410 29.32 4.27 -11.51
CA ASN A 410 29.67 4.46 -12.93
C ASN A 410 28.50 4.15 -13.86
N ILE A 411 27.79 3.03 -13.61
CA ILE A 411 26.60 2.64 -14.38
C ILE A 411 25.52 3.72 -14.26
N VAL A 412 25.21 4.18 -13.06
CA VAL A 412 24.16 5.18 -12.81
C VAL A 412 24.50 6.54 -13.42
N LYS A 413 25.78 6.97 -13.35
CA LYS A 413 26.23 8.23 -13.94
C LYS A 413 26.05 8.30 -15.47
N THR A 414 25.87 7.16 -16.14
CA THR A 414 25.48 7.14 -17.56
C THR A 414 24.05 7.63 -17.81
N LYS A 415 23.19 7.70 -16.77
CA LYS A 415 21.77 8.08 -16.85
C LYS A 415 21.47 9.45 -16.27
N THR A 416 22.04 9.79 -15.12
CA THR A 416 21.83 11.08 -14.42
C THR A 416 23.13 11.60 -13.83
N ARG A 417 23.21 12.92 -13.63
CA ARG A 417 24.32 13.55 -12.87
C ARG A 417 23.99 13.75 -11.39
N ASN A 418 22.72 13.63 -11.01
CA ASN A 418 22.26 13.87 -9.65
C ASN A 418 22.35 12.56 -8.83
N VAL A 419 23.59 12.16 -8.51
CA VAL A 419 23.89 10.91 -7.80
C VAL A 419 24.50 11.23 -6.45
N ILE A 420 23.96 10.62 -5.39
CA ILE A 420 24.42 10.79 -4.01
C ILE A 420 24.71 9.41 -3.40
N VAL A 421 25.82 9.30 -2.69
CA VAL A 421 26.09 8.17 -1.79
C VAL A 421 25.69 8.57 -0.37
N ALA A 422 24.87 7.77 0.29
CA ALA A 422 24.32 8.12 1.58
C ALA A 422 24.58 7.03 2.62
N GLU A 423 24.88 7.42 3.86
CA GLU A 423 25.03 6.53 5.02
C GLU A 423 24.74 7.31 6.30
N SER A 424 24.42 6.64 7.42
CA SER A 424 24.10 7.32 8.68
C SER A 424 25.00 6.84 9.81
N ASP A 425 25.03 7.56 10.92
CA ASP A 425 25.84 7.18 12.09
C ASP A 425 25.44 5.82 12.67
N SER A 426 26.37 5.18 13.35
CA SER A 426 26.17 3.88 14.00
C SER A 426 26.94 3.77 15.31
N VAL A 427 26.77 2.66 16.01
CA VAL A 427 27.55 2.34 17.23
C VAL A 427 29.07 2.31 16.99
N SER A 428 29.49 2.13 15.73
CA SER A 428 30.90 2.10 15.32
C SER A 428 31.47 3.48 14.97
N GLY A 429 30.73 4.56 15.21
CA GLY A 429 31.13 5.94 14.93
C GLY A 429 30.29 6.61 13.84
N THR A 430 30.65 7.86 13.51
CA THR A 430 29.95 8.65 12.49
C THR A 430 30.09 8.03 11.10
N ALA A 431 29.13 8.30 10.21
CA ALA A 431 29.23 7.88 8.82
C ALA A 431 30.48 8.45 8.16
N ASP A 432 30.75 9.76 8.33
CA ASP A 432 31.93 10.43 7.79
C ASP A 432 33.22 9.70 8.19
N TYR A 433 33.39 9.40 9.48
CA TYR A 433 34.56 8.69 10.00
C TYR A 433 34.73 7.30 9.40
N ARG A 434 33.65 6.51 9.35
CA ARG A 434 33.70 5.13 8.85
C ARG A 434 34.06 5.09 7.37
N LEU A 435 33.45 5.96 6.55
CA LEU A 435 33.74 6.04 5.12
C LEU A 435 35.18 6.50 4.85
N THR A 436 35.69 7.47 5.62
CA THR A 436 37.10 7.90 5.49
C THR A 436 38.06 6.78 5.84
N LYS A 437 37.85 6.10 6.98
CA LYS A 437 38.77 5.04 7.43
C LYS A 437 38.71 3.77 6.59
N SER A 438 37.59 3.51 5.94
CA SER A 438 37.45 2.35 5.06
C SER A 438 37.93 2.61 3.62
N GLY A 439 38.32 3.85 3.28
CA GLY A 439 38.68 4.26 1.92
C GLY A 439 37.49 4.50 0.98
N VAL A 440 36.25 4.36 1.47
CA VAL A 440 35.04 4.57 0.65
C VAL A 440 34.84 6.05 0.34
N MET A 441 35.20 6.95 1.25
CA MET A 441 35.13 8.40 0.99
C MET A 441 36.00 8.82 -0.19
N ASP A 442 37.20 8.25 -0.32
CA ASP A 442 38.12 8.57 -1.41
C ASP A 442 37.59 8.05 -2.75
N LEU A 443 36.93 6.88 -2.74
CA LEU A 443 36.21 6.37 -3.90
C LEU A 443 35.06 7.31 -4.30
N VAL A 444 34.24 7.74 -3.35
CA VAL A 444 33.12 8.67 -3.61
C VAL A 444 33.63 9.96 -4.28
N LYS A 445 34.73 10.53 -3.76
CA LYS A 445 35.40 11.68 -4.35
C LYS A 445 35.96 11.39 -5.74
N LYS A 446 36.61 10.24 -5.94
CA LYS A 446 37.15 9.79 -7.24
C LYS A 446 36.04 9.68 -8.29
N CYS A 447 34.88 9.18 -7.90
CA CYS A 447 33.72 9.05 -8.77
C CYS A 447 33.00 10.38 -9.02
N ASP A 448 33.41 11.49 -8.38
CA ASP A 448 32.77 12.80 -8.51
C ASP A 448 31.25 12.71 -8.25
N VAL A 449 30.90 12.24 -7.05
CA VAL A 449 29.52 12.20 -6.52
C VAL A 449 29.49 12.70 -5.08
N GLU A 450 28.35 13.20 -4.65
CA GLU A 450 28.18 13.74 -3.30
C GLU A 450 28.04 12.64 -2.25
N PHE A 451 28.59 12.86 -1.05
CA PHE A 451 28.30 12.05 0.13
C PHE A 451 27.41 12.80 1.11
N ILE A 452 26.31 12.16 1.55
CA ILE A 452 25.45 12.69 2.62
C ILE A 452 25.47 11.78 3.84
N ASN A 453 25.75 12.36 5.01
CA ASN A 453 25.49 11.72 6.30
C ASN A 453 24.02 11.93 6.70
N LEU A 454 23.21 10.89 6.55
CA LEU A 454 21.78 10.90 6.81
C LEU A 454 21.42 11.13 8.29
N SER A 455 22.36 10.92 9.23
CA SER A 455 22.14 11.30 10.65
C SER A 455 22.13 12.80 10.89
N LYS A 456 22.58 13.59 9.92
CA LYS A 456 22.54 15.07 9.94
C LYS A 456 21.46 15.64 9.03
N ASP A 457 20.71 14.76 8.33
CA ASP A 457 19.66 15.15 7.41
C ASP A 457 18.39 15.58 8.16
N GLU A 458 17.53 16.34 7.49
CA GLU A 458 16.15 16.51 7.96
C GLU A 458 15.43 15.16 7.94
N PHE A 459 14.54 14.92 8.89
CA PHE A 459 13.81 13.65 8.99
C PHE A 459 12.32 13.84 9.28
N GLU A 460 11.56 12.79 9.01
CA GLU A 460 10.18 12.59 9.48
C GLU A 460 10.16 11.60 10.64
N GLU A 461 9.38 11.90 11.68
CA GLU A 461 9.21 11.02 12.83
C GLU A 461 8.00 10.10 12.66
N HIS A 462 8.18 8.83 13.03
CA HIS A 462 7.15 7.80 12.95
C HIS A 462 7.16 6.91 14.19
N GLU A 463 5.99 6.71 14.77
CA GLU A 463 5.80 5.78 15.90
C GLU A 463 5.59 4.35 15.40
N VAL A 464 6.41 3.42 15.88
CA VAL A 464 6.34 1.99 15.53
C VAL A 464 6.60 1.16 16.79
N ALA A 465 5.62 0.35 17.20
CA ALA A 465 5.73 -0.52 18.37
C ALA A 465 6.21 0.21 19.65
N GLY A 466 5.76 1.47 19.84
CA GLY A 466 6.14 2.32 20.99
C GLY A 466 7.53 2.95 20.89
N LEU A 467 8.13 2.95 19.69
CA LEU A 467 9.43 3.58 19.41
C LEU A 467 9.29 4.67 18.35
N THR A 468 10.02 5.77 18.52
CA THR A 468 10.10 6.85 17.53
C THR A 468 11.23 6.60 16.54
N LEU A 469 10.89 6.42 15.26
CA LEU A 469 11.82 6.24 14.15
C LEU A 469 12.00 7.56 13.40
N GLN A 470 13.25 7.90 13.07
CA GLN A 470 13.60 9.11 12.33
C GLN A 470 14.04 8.73 10.92
N ILE A 471 13.15 8.95 9.94
CA ILE A 471 13.36 8.60 8.53
C ILE A 471 13.91 9.82 7.78
N PRO A 472 15.14 9.76 7.23
CA PRO A 472 15.74 10.91 6.53
C PRO A 472 14.97 11.29 5.26
N LYS A 473 14.78 12.59 5.05
CA LYS A 473 14.07 13.13 3.88
C LYS A 473 14.81 12.84 2.58
N THR A 474 16.14 12.79 2.58
CA THR A 474 16.94 12.42 1.39
C THR A 474 16.56 11.06 0.87
N ALA A 475 16.40 10.07 1.77
CA ALA A 475 16.00 8.72 1.39
C ALA A 475 14.55 8.67 0.87
N MET A 476 13.65 9.49 1.42
CA MET A 476 12.25 9.58 1.00
C MET A 476 12.05 10.31 -0.33
N LYS A 477 12.87 11.33 -0.60
CA LYS A 477 12.78 12.20 -1.79
C LYS A 477 13.55 11.67 -2.99
N ALA A 478 14.45 10.70 -2.80
CA ALA A 478 15.15 10.04 -3.89
C ALA A 478 14.15 9.63 -4.98
N ASP A 479 14.38 9.98 -6.24
CA ASP A 479 13.57 9.54 -7.38
C ASP A 479 13.84 8.06 -7.71
N PHE A 480 15.05 7.59 -7.39
CA PHE A 480 15.48 6.21 -7.47
C PHE A 480 16.49 5.89 -6.34
N LEU A 481 16.25 4.84 -5.56
CA LEU A 481 17.12 4.42 -4.46
C LEU A 481 17.74 3.05 -4.74
N ILE A 482 19.08 2.99 -4.72
CA ILE A 482 19.85 1.76 -4.92
C ILE A 482 20.42 1.31 -3.57
N ASN A 483 19.97 0.15 -3.09
CA ASN A 483 20.52 -0.48 -1.90
C ASN A 483 21.67 -1.42 -2.28
N VAL A 484 22.87 -1.23 -1.73
CA VAL A 484 24.05 -2.06 -2.03
C VAL A 484 24.52 -2.82 -0.78
N PRO A 485 23.74 -3.78 -0.27
CA PRO A 485 24.06 -4.52 0.95
C PRO A 485 25.16 -5.55 0.72
N LYS A 486 25.58 -6.21 1.80
CA LYS A 486 26.54 -7.33 1.77
C LYS A 486 25.91 -8.58 2.38
N VAL A 487 26.21 -9.77 1.83
CA VAL A 487 25.76 -11.06 2.39
C VAL A 487 26.43 -11.34 3.73
N LYS A 488 25.67 -11.40 4.83
CA LYS A 488 26.20 -11.70 6.17
C LYS A 488 25.19 -12.40 7.07
N THR A 489 25.70 -13.14 8.06
CA THR A 489 24.96 -13.53 9.25
C THR A 489 24.89 -12.42 10.31
N HIS A 490 23.91 -12.50 11.21
CA HIS A 490 23.77 -11.61 12.36
C HIS A 490 23.28 -12.39 13.59
N ASP A 491 23.89 -12.14 14.74
CA ASP A 491 23.64 -12.87 16.00
C ASP A 491 22.21 -12.75 16.58
N GLN A 492 21.52 -11.64 16.36
CA GLN A 492 20.14 -11.42 16.81
C GLN A 492 19.04 -11.85 15.83
N MET A 493 19.31 -11.86 14.51
CA MET A 493 18.26 -12.01 13.48
C MET A 493 18.62 -12.98 12.35
N VAL A 494 19.63 -13.83 12.56
CA VAL A 494 20.17 -14.83 11.61
C VAL A 494 20.95 -14.23 10.45
N ILE A 495 20.39 -13.28 9.70
CA ILE A 495 21.00 -12.67 8.51
C ILE A 495 21.02 -11.14 8.58
N SER A 496 21.91 -10.51 7.80
CA SER A 496 21.96 -9.06 7.62
C SER A 496 22.30 -8.74 6.17
N ILE A 497 21.28 -8.41 5.37
CA ILE A 497 21.42 -8.17 3.93
C ILE A 497 20.65 -6.89 3.55
N ALA A 498 19.63 -6.92 2.69
CA ALA A 498 18.99 -5.73 2.14
C ALA A 498 18.12 -5.02 3.18
N MET A 499 17.24 -5.76 3.87
CA MET A 499 16.35 -5.17 4.89
C MET A 499 17.16 -4.53 6.02
N LYS A 500 18.16 -5.26 6.54
CA LYS A 500 19.00 -4.76 7.65
C LYS A 500 19.93 -3.63 7.22
N ASN A 501 20.35 -3.53 5.95
CA ASN A 501 21.14 -2.39 5.50
C ASN A 501 20.34 -1.07 5.54
N MET A 502 19.02 -1.12 5.34
CA MET A 502 18.15 0.06 5.43
C MET A 502 17.88 0.53 6.85
N PHE A 503 17.98 -0.35 7.86
CA PHE A 503 18.09 0.10 9.26
C PHE A 503 19.29 1.04 9.46
N GLY A 504 20.37 0.81 8.70
CA GLY A 504 21.53 1.68 8.65
C GLY A 504 21.20 3.10 8.19
N ALA A 505 20.15 3.30 7.40
CA ALA A 505 19.75 4.60 6.87
C ALA A 505 19.04 5.51 7.89
N LEU A 506 18.51 4.97 8.99
CA LEU A 506 17.79 5.76 10.00
C LEU A 506 18.66 6.91 10.54
N ALA A 507 18.04 8.07 10.81
CA ALA A 507 18.73 9.23 11.38
C ALA A 507 18.90 9.13 12.92
N ASN A 508 18.17 8.22 13.58
CA ASN A 508 18.18 8.05 15.03
C ASN A 508 19.59 7.98 15.62
N LYS A 509 19.86 8.81 16.63
CA LYS A 509 21.16 8.83 17.33
C LYS A 509 21.47 7.52 18.07
N LYS A 510 20.47 6.94 18.73
CA LYS A 510 20.62 5.71 19.53
C LYS A 510 19.93 4.51 18.90
N LYS A 511 20.43 4.06 17.75
CA LYS A 511 19.85 2.91 17.02
C LYS A 511 19.81 1.60 17.83
N SER A 512 20.65 1.44 18.85
CA SER A 512 20.63 0.25 19.70
C SER A 512 19.28 0.06 20.40
N GLU A 513 18.59 1.14 20.79
CA GLU A 513 17.29 1.09 21.48
C GLU A 513 16.20 0.48 20.59
N LEU A 514 16.31 0.71 19.27
CA LEU A 514 15.39 0.17 18.27
C LEU A 514 15.48 -1.34 18.07
N HIS A 515 16.52 -2.01 18.61
CA HIS A 515 16.68 -3.45 18.45
C HIS A 515 15.68 -4.25 19.29
N SER A 516 15.06 -3.63 20.30
CA SER A 516 14.01 -4.26 21.13
C SER A 516 12.79 -4.69 20.31
N GLN A 517 12.49 -3.98 19.22
CA GLN A 517 11.38 -4.26 18.30
C GLN A 517 11.90 -4.39 16.85
N LEU A 518 13.07 -5.01 16.68
CA LEU A 518 13.79 -4.98 15.40
C LEU A 518 12.96 -5.49 14.21
N ALA A 519 12.15 -6.54 14.42
CA ALA A 519 11.33 -7.09 13.33
C ALA A 519 10.24 -6.12 12.86
N GLU A 520 9.55 -5.45 13.79
CA GLU A 520 8.55 -4.43 13.47
C GLU A 520 9.19 -3.19 12.82
N VAL A 521 10.32 -2.75 13.37
CA VAL A 521 11.10 -1.63 12.81
C VAL A 521 11.52 -1.94 11.38
N LEU A 522 12.08 -3.12 11.11
CA LEU A 522 12.52 -3.50 9.77
C LEU A 522 11.36 -3.65 8.79
N ALA A 523 10.25 -4.25 9.21
CA ALA A 523 9.05 -4.35 8.37
C ALA A 523 8.52 -2.95 8.01
N PHE A 524 8.46 -2.04 8.98
CA PHE A 524 8.07 -0.65 8.74
C PHE A 524 9.05 0.08 7.82
N VAL A 525 10.35 0.04 8.10
CA VAL A 525 11.37 0.73 7.29
C VAL A 525 11.37 0.22 5.86
N THR A 526 11.20 -1.09 5.67
CA THR A 526 11.13 -1.71 4.34
C THR A 526 9.91 -1.23 3.55
N ARG A 527 8.77 -0.99 4.21
CA ARG A 527 7.57 -0.41 3.60
C ARG A 527 7.71 1.09 3.32
N LYS A 528 8.38 1.79 4.24
CA LYS A 528 8.45 3.25 4.25
C LYS A 528 9.53 3.78 3.30
N ILE A 529 10.70 3.14 3.24
CA ILE A 529 11.81 3.54 2.37
C ILE A 529 11.89 2.58 1.18
N ARG A 530 11.57 3.10 -0.01
CA ARG A 530 11.65 2.32 -1.25
C ARG A 530 13.08 1.92 -1.58
N GLN A 531 13.22 0.77 -2.23
CA GLN A 531 14.48 0.28 -2.77
C GLN A 531 14.20 -0.12 -4.22
N ASP A 532 14.43 0.81 -5.15
CA ASP A 532 14.10 0.62 -6.56
C ASP A 532 15.05 -0.39 -7.24
N LEU A 533 16.25 -0.58 -6.69
CA LEU A 533 17.18 -1.63 -7.07
C LEU A 533 18.01 -2.09 -5.86
N ILE A 534 18.14 -3.39 -5.68
CA ILE A 534 19.05 -3.98 -4.69
C ILE A 534 20.17 -4.70 -5.43
N ILE A 535 21.42 -4.39 -5.11
CA ILE A 535 22.62 -5.07 -5.60
C ILE A 535 23.40 -5.60 -4.40
N VAL A 536 23.17 -6.85 -4.06
CA VAL A 536 23.86 -7.51 -2.96
C VAL A 536 25.26 -7.90 -3.41
N ASP A 537 26.24 -7.38 -2.68
CA ASP A 537 27.61 -7.86 -2.74
C ASP A 537 27.71 -9.20 -1.98
N GLY A 538 27.75 -10.27 -2.76
CA GLY A 538 28.04 -11.61 -2.32
C GLY A 538 29.36 -12.12 -2.89
N ILE A 539 30.36 -11.26 -3.13
CA ILE A 539 31.69 -11.73 -3.57
C ILE A 539 32.33 -12.49 -2.41
N VAL A 540 32.51 -11.78 -1.28
CA VAL A 540 32.91 -12.36 0.00
C VAL A 540 31.84 -12.06 1.05
N GLY A 541 31.13 -13.11 1.45
CA GLY A 541 30.16 -13.07 2.54
C GLY A 541 30.80 -13.25 3.91
N MET A 542 29.99 -13.14 4.96
CA MET A 542 30.43 -13.43 6.33
C MET A 542 29.48 -14.40 7.05
N GLU A 543 30.05 -15.41 7.69
CA GLU A 543 29.34 -16.33 8.59
C GLU A 543 29.75 -16.17 10.06
N GLY A 544 28.95 -16.69 10.99
CA GLY A 544 29.22 -16.64 12.43
C GLY A 544 28.62 -15.42 13.13
N LEU A 545 29.26 -14.92 14.19
CA LEU A 545 28.73 -13.87 15.09
C LEU A 545 28.82 -12.45 14.51
N GLY A 546 28.30 -12.28 13.29
CA GLY A 546 28.22 -10.98 12.65
C GLY A 546 27.43 -9.95 13.48
N PRO A 547 27.48 -8.66 13.11
CA PRO A 547 27.76 -8.16 11.76
C PRO A 547 29.21 -7.71 11.50
N ILE A 548 30.10 -7.82 12.50
CA ILE A 548 31.54 -7.46 12.40
C ILE A 548 32.46 -8.66 12.68
N GLN A 549 32.02 -9.61 13.53
CA GLN A 549 32.86 -10.69 14.03
C GLN A 549 32.47 -12.02 13.38
N GLY A 550 33.22 -12.46 12.38
CA GLY A 550 32.87 -13.69 11.66
C GLY A 550 34.05 -14.32 10.95
N SER A 551 33.73 -15.20 10.01
CA SER A 551 34.68 -15.76 9.05
C SER A 551 34.22 -15.45 7.62
N PRO A 552 35.16 -15.20 6.70
CA PRO A 552 34.82 -14.94 5.31
C PRO A 552 34.28 -16.21 4.64
N VAL A 553 33.36 -16.04 3.70
CA VAL A 553 32.85 -17.10 2.83
C VAL A 553 32.89 -16.61 1.40
N ASP A 554 33.75 -17.21 0.58
CA ASP A 554 33.85 -16.88 -0.84
C ASP A 554 32.66 -17.50 -1.58
N LEU A 555 31.87 -16.61 -2.17
CA LEU A 555 30.65 -16.92 -2.94
C LEU A 555 30.85 -16.56 -4.41
N ASP A 556 31.60 -15.48 -4.68
CA ASP A 556 31.84 -14.91 -6.02
C ASP A 556 30.53 -14.54 -6.75
N LEU A 557 29.56 -13.96 -6.03
CA LEU A 557 28.24 -13.64 -6.57
C LEU A 557 27.92 -12.14 -6.52
N ILE A 558 27.19 -11.70 -7.54
CA ILE A 558 26.28 -10.55 -7.45
C ILE A 558 24.86 -11.11 -7.44
N ILE A 559 24.09 -10.72 -6.43
CA ILE A 559 22.66 -11.05 -6.33
C ILE A 559 21.89 -9.74 -6.42
N SER A 560 20.87 -9.65 -7.27
CA SER A 560 20.08 -8.42 -7.39
C SER A 560 18.59 -8.70 -7.48
N GLY A 561 17.79 -7.70 -7.14
CA GLY A 561 16.34 -7.75 -7.29
C GLY A 561 15.71 -6.39 -7.03
N LEU A 562 14.38 -6.36 -7.08
CA LEU A 562 13.59 -5.13 -6.93
C LEU A 562 12.83 -5.09 -5.60
N ASN A 563 12.94 -6.15 -4.80
CA ASN A 563 12.28 -6.28 -3.51
C ASN A 563 13.25 -6.83 -2.46
N PRO A 564 13.47 -6.13 -1.34
CA PRO A 564 14.41 -6.55 -0.31
C PRO A 564 14.01 -7.85 0.39
N VAL A 565 12.71 -8.15 0.56
CA VAL A 565 12.25 -9.39 1.19
C VAL A 565 12.59 -10.58 0.29
N THR A 566 12.29 -10.46 -1.00
CA THR A 566 12.62 -11.45 -2.03
C THR A 566 14.13 -11.69 -2.11
N VAL A 567 14.91 -10.61 -2.18
CA VAL A 567 16.37 -10.70 -2.30
C VAL A 567 16.99 -11.35 -1.08
N ASP A 568 16.54 -10.99 0.13
CA ASP A 568 17.03 -11.59 1.36
C ASP A 568 16.61 -13.07 1.47
N ALA A 569 15.42 -13.46 0.98
CA ALA A 569 14.98 -14.85 0.92
C ALA A 569 15.82 -15.69 -0.04
N VAL A 570 16.13 -15.17 -1.23
CA VAL A 570 17.06 -15.82 -2.18
C VAL A 570 18.43 -15.99 -1.55
N CYS A 571 18.94 -14.97 -0.86
CA CYS A 571 20.20 -15.08 -0.13
C CYS A 571 20.12 -16.12 1.01
N CYS A 572 19.01 -16.22 1.75
CA CYS A 572 18.81 -17.29 2.73
C CYS A 572 18.98 -18.67 2.11
N HIS A 573 18.36 -18.92 0.95
CA HIS A 573 18.50 -20.19 0.26
C HIS A 573 19.94 -20.47 -0.18
N ILE A 574 20.64 -19.47 -0.71
CA ILE A 574 22.07 -19.56 -1.07
C ILE A 574 22.92 -19.88 0.17
N MET A 575 22.67 -19.22 1.30
CA MET A 575 23.38 -19.42 2.58
C MET A 575 23.00 -20.74 3.29
N GLY A 576 21.98 -21.45 2.82
CA GLY A 576 21.48 -22.68 3.42
C GLY A 576 20.61 -22.47 4.67
N PHE A 577 19.97 -21.30 4.80
CA PHE A 577 18.97 -21.01 5.84
C PHE A 577 17.55 -21.15 5.30
N ASN A 578 16.61 -21.47 6.19
CA ASN A 578 15.18 -21.46 5.89
C ASN A 578 14.64 -20.02 6.05
N PRO A 579 14.17 -19.34 5.00
CA PRO A 579 13.66 -17.97 5.11
C PRO A 579 12.41 -17.86 6.01
N TYR A 580 11.59 -18.92 6.12
CA TYR A 580 10.44 -18.96 7.03
C TYR A 580 10.85 -18.94 8.51
N ALA A 581 12.08 -19.36 8.83
CA ALA A 581 12.61 -19.34 10.19
C ALA A 581 13.29 -18.01 10.56
N VAL A 582 13.42 -17.08 9.60
CA VAL A 582 13.94 -15.74 9.84
C VAL A 582 12.75 -14.82 10.14
N GLU A 583 12.55 -14.52 11.42
CA GLU A 583 11.37 -13.79 11.91
C GLU A 583 11.10 -12.50 11.14
N THR A 584 12.15 -11.72 10.83
CA THR A 584 12.04 -10.45 10.11
C THR A 584 11.52 -10.64 8.68
N LEU A 585 11.96 -11.70 7.99
CA LEU A 585 11.48 -12.03 6.64
C LEU A 585 10.05 -12.54 6.69
N TRP A 586 9.76 -13.45 7.62
CA TRP A 586 8.42 -14.00 7.81
C TRP A 586 7.39 -12.90 8.10
N ARG A 587 7.69 -11.96 9.01
CA ARG A 587 6.78 -10.84 9.32
C ARG A 587 6.58 -9.93 8.12
N ALA A 588 7.64 -9.59 7.38
CA ALA A 588 7.53 -8.76 6.18
C ALA A 588 6.75 -9.45 5.05
N TYR A 589 6.95 -10.75 4.86
CA TYR A 589 6.16 -11.59 3.95
C TYR A 589 4.67 -11.59 4.33
N LYS A 590 4.36 -11.84 5.60
CA LYS A 590 3.00 -11.82 6.13
C LYS A 590 2.33 -10.45 6.00
N ALA A 591 3.10 -9.38 6.03
CA ALA A 591 2.66 -8.02 5.77
C ALA A 591 2.52 -7.68 4.27
N GLY A 592 2.74 -8.63 3.37
CA GLY A 592 2.57 -8.46 1.92
C GLY A 592 3.68 -7.64 1.24
N VAL A 593 4.86 -7.53 1.88
CA VAL A 593 5.93 -6.64 1.40
C VAL A 593 6.73 -7.25 0.24
N GLY A 594 6.84 -8.57 0.17
CA GLY A 594 7.51 -9.32 -0.90
C GLY A 594 7.30 -10.82 -0.74
N GLU A 595 7.99 -11.65 -1.53
CA GLU A 595 7.83 -13.10 -1.56
C GLU A 595 9.03 -13.82 -0.91
N ILE A 596 8.79 -14.93 -0.23
CA ILE A 596 9.85 -15.76 0.38
C ILE A 596 9.81 -17.21 -0.10
N ASP A 597 8.72 -17.65 -0.74
CA ASP A 597 8.60 -18.95 -1.37
C ASP A 597 9.36 -18.96 -2.69
N ILE A 598 10.45 -19.73 -2.74
CA ILE A 598 11.28 -19.82 -3.95
C ILE A 598 10.52 -20.35 -5.17
N GLY A 599 9.47 -21.15 -4.98
CA GLY A 599 8.63 -21.64 -6.08
C GLY A 599 7.83 -20.52 -6.78
N ARG A 600 7.73 -19.35 -6.14
CA ARG A 600 7.02 -18.16 -6.62
C ARG A 600 7.95 -17.03 -7.06
N ILE A 601 9.26 -17.19 -6.84
CA ILE A 601 10.29 -16.22 -7.23
C ILE A 601 10.88 -16.65 -8.58
N GLN A 602 10.89 -15.74 -9.55
CA GLN A 602 11.57 -15.95 -10.82
C GLN A 602 13.06 -15.61 -10.66
N VAL A 603 13.88 -16.65 -10.55
CA VAL A 603 15.34 -16.52 -10.47
C VAL A 603 15.96 -16.60 -11.86
N PHE A 604 16.76 -15.59 -12.23
CA PHE A 604 17.55 -15.55 -13.45
C PHE A 604 19.03 -15.76 -13.16
N GLY A 605 19.76 -16.29 -14.15
CA GLY A 605 21.19 -16.55 -14.05
C GLY A 605 21.48 -17.95 -13.50
N GLU A 606 22.34 -18.03 -12.49
CA GLU A 606 22.77 -19.28 -11.85
C GLU A 606 21.62 -19.90 -11.04
N LYS A 607 21.53 -21.23 -11.02
CA LYS A 607 20.57 -21.91 -10.14
C LYS A 607 21.07 -21.84 -8.70
N ILE A 608 20.14 -21.66 -7.75
CA ILE A 608 20.47 -21.57 -6.33
C ILE A 608 21.26 -22.80 -5.86
N ASP A 609 20.86 -24.00 -6.26
CA ASP A 609 21.54 -25.23 -5.84
C ASP A 609 22.99 -25.31 -6.32
N ASP A 610 23.32 -24.69 -7.46
CA ASP A 610 24.68 -24.67 -8.03
C ASP A 610 25.61 -23.69 -7.29
N VAL A 611 25.04 -22.68 -6.62
CA VAL A 611 25.78 -21.64 -5.89
C VAL A 611 25.65 -21.77 -4.37
N LYS A 612 24.83 -22.71 -3.90
CA LYS A 612 24.51 -22.87 -2.48
C LYS A 612 25.76 -23.16 -1.66
N ARG A 613 25.93 -22.40 -0.58
CA ARG A 613 26.98 -22.62 0.42
C ARG A 613 26.33 -22.59 1.80
N ARG A 614 26.54 -23.63 2.59
CA ARG A 614 25.97 -23.71 3.94
C ARG A 614 26.79 -22.85 4.92
N PHE A 615 26.22 -21.74 5.36
CA PHE A 615 26.83 -20.85 6.34
C PHE A 615 26.67 -21.42 7.75
N ASN A 616 27.64 -21.16 8.62
CA ASN A 616 27.52 -21.43 10.04
C ASN A 616 26.46 -20.51 10.67
N HIS A 617 25.52 -21.09 11.42
CA HIS A 617 24.54 -20.32 12.17
C HIS A 617 25.22 -19.37 13.18
N PRO A 618 24.67 -18.17 13.38
CA PRO A 618 25.24 -17.14 14.26
C PRO A 618 24.89 -17.40 15.74
N VAL A 619 25.11 -18.63 16.21
CA VAL A 619 24.90 -19.02 17.61
C VAL A 619 26.18 -18.85 18.42
N ARG A 620 26.07 -18.56 19.72
CA ARG A 620 27.21 -18.45 20.65
C ARG A 620 27.79 -19.83 21.02
N SER A 621 28.31 -20.55 20.04
CA SER A 621 29.05 -21.81 20.24
C SER A 621 30.52 -21.53 20.54
N PRO A 622 31.25 -22.43 21.23
CA PRO A 622 32.69 -22.28 21.48
C PRO A 622 33.50 -22.03 20.20
N LYS A 623 33.15 -22.72 19.11
CA LYS A 623 33.75 -22.54 17.78
C LYS A 623 33.56 -21.11 17.24
N ASN A 624 32.34 -20.58 17.34
CA ASN A 624 32.03 -19.24 16.86
C ASN A 624 32.64 -18.14 17.74
N ILE A 625 32.70 -18.35 19.06
CA ILE A 625 33.38 -17.44 19.99
C ILE A 625 34.87 -17.38 19.69
N PHE A 626 35.52 -18.53 19.46
CA PHE A 626 36.93 -18.58 19.10
C PHE A 626 37.21 -17.86 17.76
N LYS A 627 36.38 -18.10 16.74
CA LYS A 627 36.44 -17.38 15.46
C LYS A 627 36.29 -15.87 15.66
N ALA A 628 35.32 -15.43 16.46
CA ALA A 628 35.08 -14.01 16.76
C ALA A 628 36.27 -13.36 17.47
N LEU A 629 36.88 -14.04 18.44
CA LEU A 629 38.10 -13.59 19.12
C LEU A 629 39.28 -13.45 18.16
N LYS A 630 39.49 -14.43 17.26
CA LYS A 630 40.52 -14.37 16.23
C LYS A 630 40.33 -13.17 15.31
N THR A 631 39.10 -12.90 14.88
CA THR A 631 38.78 -11.73 14.06
C THR A 631 39.01 -10.42 14.83
N ARG A 632 38.63 -10.36 16.11
CA ARG A 632 38.89 -9.20 16.98
C ARG A 632 40.39 -8.92 17.15
N LEU A 633 41.20 -9.96 17.31
CA LEU A 633 42.67 -9.84 17.34
C LEU A 633 43.22 -9.28 16.02
N LYS A 634 42.74 -9.78 14.86
CA LYS A 634 43.11 -9.22 13.55
C LYS A 634 42.74 -7.73 13.42
N ILE A 635 41.59 -7.31 13.94
CA ILE A 635 41.16 -5.88 13.97
C ILE A 635 42.16 -5.04 14.76
N CYS A 636 42.58 -5.52 15.94
CA CYS A 636 43.50 -4.81 16.82
C CYS A 636 44.94 -4.77 16.29
N LEU A 637 45.42 -5.84 15.64
CA LEU A 637 46.81 -5.95 15.16
C LEU A 637 47.10 -5.17 13.88
N ARG A 638 46.09 -4.87 13.06
CA ARG A 638 46.21 -4.01 11.86
C ARG A 638 45.92 -2.53 12.17
N GLN A 639 46.37 -2.03 13.34
CA GLN A 639 46.18 -0.63 13.74
C GLN A 639 46.98 0.32 12.86
#